data_AF-A0A3M9XNM8-F1
#
_entry.id   AF-A0A3M9XNM8-F1
#
_cell.length_a   1.000
_cell.length_b   1.000
_cell.length_c   1.000
_cell.angle_alpha   90.00
_cell.angle_beta   90.00
_cell.angle_gamma   90.00
#
_symmetry.space_group_name_H-M   'P 1'
#
loop_
_entity.id
_entity.type
_entity.pdbx_description
1 polymer ?
#
loop_
_entity_poly.entity_id
_entity_poly.type
_entity_poly.pdbx_seq_one_letter_code
_entity_poly.pdbx_strand_id
1 'polypeptide(L)'
;MGLLDCDGGAQPHNWCPATEDDALPSVLGLLPQGAPWAAADIDGSVQNRFWRAIANVTSYAYQRLCDFPQEFHCSTIAESRDQWMTEYGLPDDCDPSGNNLCVKVTMKGGQDCDTFVEIARNAGWVITCEDIAAWYTNYAGCFEVGCTHLGPAPVLIEGSNLAIGEVCGCEYGPGIDHPEPEYWEFIRTATAHCPVPGSNLGETSGDPDCCFIVGYYDPPLRNNGEVVRSACDFNGATIQFECPVGSTPSLRRTPCGGEDVRFLLDYGGSYHWRVHVDVNASYALRGEPLAEPDENLSNAGNFEVGCTPLCSDEGPAAFLLCFLEQVKPAHTVMHTNINVDDVPADLYGYYLATEADRYWPQPMERFDPRFWTVNFPRPCNASVTTASTGMRAECALYNHNDLAGLIWQSEDTIDHPLLAYETNRDYSGLTMSFNIKQTGLADFDSLNGAVLTINGRDASSAPKTWYVRLWNYATGTSTKMDVVLDFDNLVGGFSLPADADPVYPFDIDDMLISMVSPDYVIGDSSPLSEPCYGTLEITELTVSGSGARTIKLFNAAAPSHGLKAATGYDDSYNITPERLLRNIRSLGYSSIINHYVGMSHYSRLTNVGGDWIADSSAGFLNPPCVAWHNDFLARAKLYRFDVILSLSFELLNENCPPAWRQYDYNGNPALTGWTPPSTLLSITNQSAQAHLHGAAKAFCSLAHDAGLPVRFQIGEPWWWVHFTSYVPNFYDASTTALYTAETGLAAPAITDMRDPMNDAQKAYLDWLGEKLGQATLDLRDAVKAEFPNATTYLLFYAPQVQASNTPELHRVNRPAAWSSPAFDVLQLEDYDFVIDGDVDQSATAASAITNLLGYPAEKQDYFSGFVLNAVDAATLWPRIVKAAEVGVKRGANNIYIWAMPQIMRDGLVVFKKGP
;
A
#
# COMPACT_ATOMS: atom_id res chain seq x y z
N MET A 1 -29.80 45.76 8.95
CA MET A 1 -28.43 46.30 8.85
C MET A 1 -28.31 47.39 9.88
N GLY A 2 -27.39 47.20 10.83
CA GLY A 2 -27.22 48.00 12.05
C GLY A 2 -26.47 47.13 13.08
N LEU A 3 -25.29 46.66 12.69
CA LEU A 3 -24.37 45.92 13.56
C LEU A 3 -23.60 46.96 14.40
N LEU A 4 -23.68 46.79 15.73
CA LEU A 4 -22.68 47.20 16.72
C LEU A 4 -21.99 48.54 16.47
N ASP A 5 -22.67 49.64 16.81
CA ASP A 5 -21.97 50.89 17.10
C ASP A 5 -21.73 50.93 18.61
N CYS A 6 -20.49 50.69 19.02
CA CYS A 6 -20.08 50.81 20.42
C CYS A 6 -19.92 52.30 20.73
N ASP A 7 -20.92 52.90 21.39
CA ASP A 7 -20.86 54.26 21.94
C ASP A 7 -19.81 54.33 23.07
N GLY A 8 -18.53 54.44 22.70
CA GLY A 8 -17.44 54.34 23.67
C GLY A 8 -16.05 54.69 23.16
N GLY A 9 -15.91 55.70 22.30
CA GLY A 9 -14.60 56.24 21.88
C GLY A 9 -13.70 55.26 21.12
N ALA A 10 -12.59 55.77 20.56
CA ALA A 10 -11.64 54.92 19.84
C ALA A 10 -10.96 53.94 20.80
N GLN A 11 -11.48 52.72 20.86
CA GLN A 11 -10.82 51.61 21.53
C GLN A 11 -9.52 51.27 20.76
N PRO A 12 -8.38 51.05 21.45
CA PRO A 12 -7.14 50.66 20.79
C PRO A 12 -7.34 49.34 20.03
N HIS A 13 -6.63 49.17 18.91
CA HIS A 13 -6.78 48.03 18.00
C HIS A 13 -6.63 46.62 18.63
N ASN A 14 -6.21 46.53 19.91
CA ASN A 14 -6.03 45.30 20.68
C ASN A 14 -6.80 45.34 22.03
N TRP A 15 -8.05 45.82 22.05
CA TRP A 15 -8.86 45.75 23.27
C TRP A 15 -9.54 44.39 23.42
N CYS A 16 -9.31 43.73 24.55
CA CYS A 16 -9.90 42.45 24.92
C CYS A 16 -10.67 42.58 26.23
N PRO A 17 -11.96 42.21 26.28
CA PRO A 17 -12.75 42.20 27.52
C PRO A 17 -12.10 41.27 28.55
N ALA A 18 -11.50 41.85 29.59
CA ALA A 18 -10.68 41.10 30.55
C ALA A 18 -11.41 40.85 31.87
N THR A 19 -12.57 41.47 32.09
CA THR A 19 -13.33 41.33 33.32
C THR A 19 -14.80 41.06 33.04
N GLU A 20 -15.50 40.56 34.06
CA GLU A 20 -16.96 40.41 34.04
C GLU A 20 -17.64 41.74 33.64
N ASP A 21 -17.18 42.87 34.19
CA ASP A 21 -17.74 44.20 33.92
C ASP A 21 -17.52 44.65 32.47
N ASP A 22 -16.44 44.19 31.81
CA ASP A 22 -16.21 44.47 30.38
C ASP A 22 -17.13 43.65 29.47
N ALA A 23 -17.45 42.40 29.86
CA ALA A 23 -18.28 41.49 29.07
C ALA A 23 -19.79 41.66 29.31
N LEU A 24 -20.18 42.16 30.49
CA LEU A 24 -21.58 42.29 30.90
C LEU A 24 -22.44 43.11 29.94
N PRO A 25 -22.00 44.27 29.40
CA PRO A 25 -22.81 45.05 28.45
C PRO A 25 -23.16 44.26 27.19
N SER A 26 -22.23 43.46 26.67
CA SER A 26 -22.44 42.61 25.49
C SER A 26 -23.42 41.47 25.80
N VAL A 27 -23.33 40.86 26.98
CA VAL A 27 -24.25 39.80 27.41
C VAL A 27 -25.67 40.34 27.62
N LEU A 28 -25.80 41.50 28.27
CA LEU A 28 -27.10 42.14 28.48
C LEU A 28 -27.71 42.64 27.16
N GLY A 29 -26.88 43.14 26.23
CA GLY A 29 -27.30 43.56 24.89
C GLY A 29 -27.90 42.44 24.02
N LEU A 30 -27.66 41.17 24.37
CA LEU A 30 -28.25 40.01 23.69
C LEU A 30 -29.61 39.60 24.27
N LEU A 31 -30.05 40.20 25.38
CA LEU A 31 -31.34 39.88 25.98
C LEU A 31 -32.50 40.47 25.17
N PRO A 32 -33.63 39.75 25.06
CA PRO A 32 -34.83 40.32 24.44
C PRO A 32 -35.30 41.58 25.17
N GLN A 33 -35.80 42.56 24.44
CA GLN A 33 -36.36 43.77 25.08
C GLN A 33 -37.73 43.48 25.70
N GLY A 34 -37.98 43.98 26.91
CA GLY A 34 -39.28 43.91 27.57
C GLY A 34 -39.20 43.90 29.10
N ALA A 35 -40.35 44.16 29.75
CA ALA A 35 -40.46 44.19 31.21
C ALA A 35 -39.93 42.95 31.96
N PRO A 36 -40.01 41.71 31.43
CA PRO A 36 -39.44 40.53 32.08
C PRO A 36 -37.91 40.53 32.22
N TRP A 37 -37.20 41.35 31.45
CA TRP A 37 -35.73 41.40 31.42
C TRP A 37 -35.15 42.68 32.01
N ALA A 38 -36.00 43.66 32.33
CA ALA A 38 -35.59 44.96 32.85
C ALA A 38 -34.83 44.87 34.19
N ALA A 39 -34.99 43.78 34.95
CA ALA A 39 -34.24 43.58 36.18
C ALA A 39 -32.78 43.13 35.92
N ALA A 40 -32.42 42.69 34.72
CA ALA A 40 -31.05 42.34 34.36
C ALA A 40 -30.10 43.55 34.36
N ASP A 41 -30.63 44.75 34.09
CA ASP A 41 -29.89 46.02 34.13
C ASP A 41 -29.81 46.65 35.54
N ILE A 42 -30.53 46.08 36.52
CA ILE A 42 -30.55 46.58 37.90
C ILE A 42 -29.49 45.85 38.71
N ASP A 43 -28.39 46.54 39.00
CA ASP A 43 -27.27 45.97 39.76
C ASP A 43 -27.72 45.37 41.11
N GLY A 44 -27.30 44.14 41.39
CA GLY A 44 -27.69 43.41 42.60
C GLY A 44 -29.07 42.73 42.58
N SER A 45 -29.81 42.77 41.46
CA SER A 45 -30.99 41.92 41.29
C SER A 45 -30.61 40.44 41.09
N VAL A 46 -31.59 39.52 41.20
CA VAL A 46 -31.34 38.09 40.92
C VAL A 46 -30.97 37.87 39.45
N GLN A 47 -31.66 38.55 38.52
CA GLN A 47 -31.35 38.44 37.09
C GLN A 47 -29.99 39.05 36.77
N ASN A 48 -29.66 40.22 37.32
CA ASN A 48 -28.36 40.84 37.11
C ASN A 48 -27.22 39.94 37.61
N ARG A 49 -27.34 39.35 38.82
CA ARG A 49 -26.35 38.37 39.32
C ARG A 49 -26.21 37.13 38.43
N PHE A 50 -27.31 36.63 37.86
CA PHE A 50 -27.27 35.51 36.93
C PHE A 50 -26.51 35.87 35.64
N TRP A 51 -26.82 37.02 35.04
CA TRP A 51 -26.16 37.45 33.80
C TRP A 51 -24.71 37.90 34.02
N ARG A 52 -24.39 38.41 35.20
CA ARG A 52 -23.02 38.60 35.68
C ARG A 52 -22.23 37.30 35.74
N ALA A 53 -22.82 36.22 36.25
CA ALA A 53 -22.17 34.90 36.22
C ALA A 53 -21.91 34.41 34.77
N ILE A 54 -22.85 34.64 33.84
CA ILE A 54 -22.65 34.36 32.41
C ILE A 54 -21.55 35.26 31.82
N ALA A 55 -21.53 36.55 32.16
CA ALA A 55 -20.54 37.51 31.71
C ALA A 55 -19.13 37.14 32.19
N ASN A 56 -18.98 36.62 33.41
CA ASN A 56 -17.71 36.12 33.93
C ASN A 56 -17.17 34.92 33.12
N VAL A 57 -18.04 33.99 32.72
CA VAL A 57 -17.64 32.88 31.83
C VAL A 57 -17.31 33.40 30.43
N THR A 58 -18.06 34.40 29.96
CA THR A 58 -17.86 35.00 28.63
C THR A 58 -16.56 35.81 28.58
N SER A 59 -16.19 36.53 29.64
CA SER A 59 -14.89 37.20 29.72
C SER A 59 -13.73 36.21 29.68
N TYR A 60 -13.87 35.02 30.29
CA TYR A 60 -12.87 33.96 30.15
C TYR A 60 -12.76 33.49 28.68
N ALA A 61 -13.88 33.28 27.99
CA ALA A 61 -13.86 32.90 26.58
C ALA A 61 -13.24 34.00 25.69
N TYR A 62 -13.51 35.27 25.97
CA TYR A 62 -12.88 36.39 25.27
C TYR A 62 -11.37 36.47 25.52
N GLN A 63 -10.92 36.26 26.75
CA GLN A 63 -9.49 36.16 27.05
C GLN A 63 -8.85 35.03 26.24
N ARG A 64 -9.46 33.84 26.19
CA ARG A 64 -8.92 32.72 25.39
C ARG A 64 -8.85 33.04 23.89
N LEU A 65 -9.87 33.67 23.33
CA LEU A 65 -9.87 34.09 21.92
C LEU A 65 -8.81 35.16 21.64
N CYS A 66 -8.53 36.02 22.62
CA CYS A 66 -7.50 37.06 22.53
C CYS A 66 -6.07 36.53 22.72
N ASP A 67 -5.91 35.42 23.44
CA ASP A 67 -4.63 34.73 23.59
C ASP A 67 -4.35 33.85 22.36
N PHE A 68 -5.38 33.42 21.63
CA PHE A 68 -5.26 32.54 20.46
C PHE A 68 -4.31 33.06 19.35
N PRO A 69 -4.25 34.36 19.00
CA PRO A 69 -3.24 34.91 18.11
C PRO A 69 -1.79 34.61 18.53
N GLN A 70 -1.52 34.49 19.83
CA GLN A 70 -0.18 34.15 20.34
C GLN A 70 0.22 32.72 19.98
N GLU A 71 -0.75 31.83 19.73
CA GLU A 71 -0.53 30.44 19.29
C GLU A 71 -0.17 30.33 17.79
N PHE A 72 -0.13 31.43 17.03
CA PHE A 72 0.29 31.44 15.61
C PHE A 72 1.76 31.79 15.39
N HIS A 73 2.51 32.16 16.43
CA HIS A 73 3.92 32.52 16.32
C HIS A 73 4.76 31.65 17.23
N CYS A 74 5.75 30.95 16.66
CA CYS A 74 6.64 30.02 17.37
C CYS A 74 7.25 30.58 18.67
N SER A 75 7.43 31.90 18.76
CA SER A 75 8.05 32.60 19.89
C SER A 75 7.09 32.86 21.05
N THR A 76 5.78 32.77 20.79
CA THR A 76 4.72 33.11 21.75
C THR A 76 3.73 31.96 21.97
N ILE A 77 3.83 30.87 21.19
CA ILE A 77 3.00 29.68 21.40
C ILE A 77 3.27 29.08 22.79
N ALA A 78 2.20 28.68 23.47
CA ALA A 78 2.30 28.05 24.78
C ALA A 78 1.47 26.78 24.83
N GLU A 79 0.22 26.81 24.35
CA GLU A 79 -0.72 25.70 24.47
C GLU A 79 -0.54 24.63 23.40
N SER A 80 -0.28 25.01 22.14
CA SER A 80 -0.07 24.05 21.05
C SER A 80 1.41 23.73 20.80
N ARG A 81 2.30 24.08 21.73
CA ARG A 81 3.75 23.94 21.55
C ARG A 81 4.17 22.52 21.20
N ASP A 82 3.66 21.51 21.91
CA ASP A 82 4.04 20.11 21.69
C ASP A 82 3.57 19.57 20.31
N GLN A 83 2.42 20.08 19.82
CA GLN A 83 1.92 19.76 18.49
C GLN A 83 2.81 20.38 17.42
N TRP A 84 3.18 21.65 17.57
CA TRP A 84 4.11 22.30 16.66
C TRP A 84 5.49 21.63 16.67
N MET A 85 6.00 21.26 17.84
CA MET A 85 7.25 20.50 17.93
C MET A 85 7.12 19.20 17.10
N THR A 86 6.06 18.42 17.30
CA THR A 86 5.82 17.17 16.57
C THR A 86 5.67 17.38 15.06
N GLU A 87 4.91 18.39 14.63
CA GLU A 87 4.68 18.70 13.21
C GLU A 87 5.95 19.13 12.48
N TYR A 88 6.82 19.86 13.17
CA TYR A 88 8.11 20.29 12.65
C TYR A 88 9.23 19.26 12.88
N GLY A 89 8.88 18.05 13.34
CA GLY A 89 9.80 16.93 13.50
C GLY A 89 10.71 17.04 14.74
N LEU A 90 10.33 17.83 15.74
CA LEU A 90 11.08 18.07 16.98
C LEU A 90 10.41 17.35 18.19
N PRO A 91 11.18 16.91 19.20
CA PRO A 91 12.63 16.94 19.24
C PRO A 91 13.24 15.85 18.36
N ASP A 92 14.25 16.22 17.59
CA ASP A 92 15.12 15.31 16.86
C ASP A 92 16.55 15.80 17.10
N ASP A 93 17.35 14.94 17.73
CA ASP A 93 18.74 15.24 18.09
C ASP A 93 19.66 15.34 16.87
N CYS A 94 19.16 14.96 15.69
CA CYS A 94 19.82 15.16 14.40
C CYS A 94 19.29 16.40 13.65
N ASP A 95 18.30 17.10 14.20
CA ASP A 95 17.68 18.25 13.56
C ASP A 95 18.58 19.49 13.67
N PRO A 96 18.93 20.15 12.55
CA PRO A 96 19.87 21.26 12.54
C PRO A 96 19.36 22.54 13.24
N SER A 97 18.09 22.57 13.68
CA SER A 97 17.54 23.62 14.53
C SER A 97 17.79 23.37 16.03
N GLY A 98 18.40 22.26 16.43
CA GLY A 98 18.75 21.94 17.83
C GLY A 98 17.52 21.92 18.74
N ASN A 99 16.41 21.35 18.25
CA ASN A 99 15.10 21.36 18.92
C ASN A 99 14.51 22.77 19.16
N ASN A 100 15.03 23.80 18.48
CA ASN A 100 14.49 25.15 18.53
C ASN A 100 13.47 25.36 17.42
N LEU A 101 12.19 25.21 17.78
CA LEU A 101 11.06 25.39 16.87
C LEU A 101 11.09 26.69 16.08
N CYS A 102 11.50 27.82 16.68
CA CYS A 102 11.55 29.08 15.94
C CYS A 102 12.64 29.11 14.89
N VAL A 103 13.77 28.46 15.15
CA VAL A 103 14.83 28.30 14.15
C VAL A 103 14.31 27.41 13.02
N LYS A 104 13.67 26.28 13.33
CA LYS A 104 13.07 25.39 12.33
C LYS A 104 12.02 26.08 11.44
N VAL A 105 11.13 26.88 12.04
CA VAL A 105 10.09 27.65 11.33
C VAL A 105 10.68 28.75 10.44
N THR A 106 11.86 29.29 10.78
CA THR A 106 12.50 30.39 10.03
C THR A 106 13.48 29.92 8.95
N MET A 107 13.87 28.64 8.94
CA MET A 107 14.72 28.06 7.89
C MET A 107 14.02 28.14 6.51
N LYS A 108 14.45 29.08 5.67
CA LYS A 108 14.09 29.17 4.25
C LYS A 108 15.21 28.54 3.45
N GLY A 109 14.95 27.44 2.74
CA GLY A 109 15.98 26.66 2.02
C GLY A 109 16.70 27.37 0.88
N GLY A 110 17.60 28.32 1.19
CA GLY A 110 18.58 28.91 0.28
C GLY A 110 19.92 28.15 0.30
N GLN A 111 20.71 28.27 -0.78
CA GLN A 111 22.02 27.62 -0.94
C GLN A 111 23.13 28.64 -1.26
N ASP A 112 23.10 29.81 -0.62
CA ASP A 112 24.11 30.86 -0.77
C ASP A 112 24.79 31.19 0.58
N CYS A 113 25.95 31.88 0.50
CA CYS A 113 26.73 32.23 1.69
C CYS A 113 25.97 33.09 2.70
N ASP A 114 25.10 34.00 2.24
CA ASP A 114 24.32 34.86 3.13
C ASP A 114 23.33 34.02 3.95
N THR A 115 22.70 33.04 3.31
CA THR A 115 21.81 32.06 3.96
C THR A 115 22.58 31.23 5.00
N PHE A 116 23.80 30.76 4.68
CA PHE A 116 24.60 29.99 5.64
C PHE A 116 25.05 30.82 6.86
N VAL A 117 25.47 32.07 6.63
CA VAL A 117 25.85 32.99 7.72
C VAL A 117 24.65 33.28 8.63
N GLU A 118 23.46 33.44 8.07
CA GLU A 118 22.23 33.68 8.83
C GLU A 118 21.83 32.47 9.68
N ILE A 119 21.81 31.26 9.09
CA ILE A 119 21.44 30.05 9.83
C ILE A 119 22.45 29.74 10.93
N ALA A 120 23.75 29.85 10.66
CA ALA A 120 24.80 29.65 11.66
C ALA A 120 24.67 30.66 12.82
N ARG A 121 24.39 31.94 12.51
CA ARG A 121 24.16 32.97 13.54
C ARG A 121 22.95 32.66 14.40
N ASN A 122 21.86 32.18 13.81
CA ASN A 122 20.65 31.78 14.55
C ASN A 122 20.88 30.53 15.42
N ALA A 123 21.81 29.65 15.03
CA ALA A 123 22.31 28.54 15.83
C ALA A 123 23.41 28.95 16.84
N GLY A 124 23.70 30.24 16.99
CA GLY A 124 24.67 30.77 17.96
C GLY A 124 26.14 30.66 17.52
N TRP A 125 26.41 30.59 16.21
CA TRP A 125 27.75 30.57 15.63
C TRP A 125 28.00 31.80 14.76
N VAL A 126 29.17 32.40 14.86
CA VAL A 126 29.60 33.51 14.00
C VAL A 126 30.52 32.95 12.93
N ILE A 127 30.07 32.98 11.68
CA ILE A 127 30.84 32.51 10.52
C ILE A 127 30.94 33.59 9.45
N THR A 128 31.92 33.47 8.56
CA THR A 128 32.03 34.16 7.28
C THR A 128 32.14 33.13 6.17
N CYS A 129 31.46 33.35 5.05
CA CYS A 129 31.41 32.44 3.91
C CYS A 129 31.81 33.18 2.63
N GLU A 130 32.62 32.55 1.77
CA GLU A 130 33.14 33.08 0.50
C GLU A 130 32.82 32.12 -0.67
N ASP A 131 32.26 32.64 -1.78
CA ASP A 131 32.10 31.90 -3.04
C ASP A 131 33.43 31.84 -3.80
N ILE A 132 33.94 30.64 -4.03
CA ILE A 132 35.19 30.41 -4.77
C ILE A 132 34.95 29.78 -6.16
N ALA A 133 33.72 29.82 -6.68
CA ALA A 133 33.34 29.24 -7.99
C ALA A 133 34.15 29.75 -9.19
N ALA A 134 34.79 30.92 -9.06
CA ALA A 134 35.54 31.53 -10.15
C ALA A 134 36.98 30.98 -10.33
N TRP A 135 37.49 30.11 -9.45
CA TRP A 135 38.92 29.79 -9.34
C TRP A 135 39.29 28.30 -9.60
N TYR A 136 39.18 27.81 -10.85
CA TYR A 136 39.83 26.59 -11.42
C TYR A 136 38.99 25.32 -11.74
N THR A 137 39.59 24.53 -12.64
CA THR A 137 39.15 23.50 -13.59
C THR A 137 38.83 22.11 -13.03
N ASN A 138 37.94 21.38 -13.71
CA ASN A 138 37.48 20.02 -13.43
C ASN A 138 38.61 19.01 -13.09
N TYR A 139 38.46 18.28 -11.98
CA TYR A 139 39.26 17.10 -11.63
C TYR A 139 38.35 15.86 -11.57
N ALA A 140 38.79 14.75 -12.17
CA ALA A 140 38.15 13.43 -12.03
C ALA A 140 39.00 12.56 -11.09
N GLY A 141 38.37 11.93 -10.10
CA GLY A 141 39.02 11.05 -9.12
C GLY A 141 39.35 9.67 -9.70
N CYS A 142 40.36 9.01 -9.14
CA CYS A 142 40.69 7.62 -9.43
C CYS A 142 39.70 6.66 -8.75
N PHE A 143 39.47 5.48 -9.32
CA PHE A 143 38.70 4.41 -8.68
C PHE A 143 39.42 3.06 -8.77
N GLU A 144 39.21 2.22 -7.77
CA GLU A 144 39.82 0.89 -7.65
C GLU A 144 38.81 -0.19 -8.03
N VAL A 145 39.21 -1.17 -8.84
CA VAL A 145 38.36 -2.32 -9.21
C VAL A 145 38.98 -3.57 -8.58
N GLY A 146 38.41 -4.03 -7.47
CA GLY A 146 38.83 -5.27 -6.80
C GLY A 146 38.72 -6.51 -7.72
N CYS A 147 39.35 -7.62 -7.32
CA CYS A 147 39.68 -8.86 -8.06
C CYS A 147 38.57 -9.56 -8.87
N THR A 148 37.94 -8.86 -9.81
CA THR A 148 36.85 -9.36 -10.66
C THR A 148 37.42 -9.83 -11.99
N HIS A 149 37.20 -11.11 -12.34
CA HIS A 149 37.48 -11.61 -13.69
C HIS A 149 36.53 -10.95 -14.70
N LEU A 150 37.09 -10.20 -15.65
CA LEU A 150 36.34 -9.69 -16.80
C LEU A 150 36.01 -10.87 -17.75
N GLY A 151 34.71 -11.10 -17.99
CA GLY A 151 34.24 -12.05 -19.01
C GLY A 151 34.63 -11.63 -20.44
N PRO A 152 34.47 -12.50 -21.45
CA PRO A 152 34.95 -12.22 -22.80
C PRO A 152 34.16 -11.09 -23.49
N ALA A 153 34.85 -9.95 -23.66
CA ALA A 153 34.69 -8.86 -24.64
C ALA A 153 33.30 -8.24 -24.90
N PRO A 154 33.06 -6.99 -24.44
CA PRO A 154 32.20 -6.04 -25.12
C PRO A 154 32.97 -5.31 -26.24
N VAL A 155 32.25 -4.96 -27.32
CA VAL A 155 32.71 -4.19 -28.47
C VAL A 155 33.00 -2.73 -28.07
N LEU A 156 34.19 -2.24 -28.40
CA LEU A 156 34.62 -0.85 -28.17
C LEU A 156 33.87 0.13 -29.10
N ILE A 157 33.18 1.11 -28.52
CA ILE A 157 32.88 2.40 -29.16
C ILE A 157 33.94 3.38 -28.65
N GLU A 158 34.51 4.16 -29.58
CA GLU A 158 35.69 5.03 -29.42
C GLU A 158 35.77 5.76 -28.07
N GLY A 159 36.88 5.58 -27.34
CA GLY A 159 37.21 6.42 -26.19
C GLY A 159 38.23 5.90 -25.18
N SER A 160 38.39 4.59 -24.98
CA SER A 160 39.08 4.10 -23.76
C SER A 160 40.30 3.22 -24.05
N ASN A 161 41.49 3.61 -23.57
CA ASN A 161 42.66 2.73 -23.49
C ASN A 161 42.92 2.34 -22.03
N LEU A 162 43.05 1.03 -21.76
CA LEU A 162 43.54 0.49 -20.49
C LEU A 162 45.08 0.41 -20.54
N ALA A 163 45.79 1.00 -19.58
CA ALA A 163 47.24 0.87 -19.45
C ALA A 163 47.65 0.60 -18.00
N ILE A 164 48.62 -0.29 -17.81
CA ILE A 164 49.14 -0.75 -16.51
C ILE A 164 50.37 0.07 -16.14
N GLY A 165 50.49 0.54 -14.90
CA GLY A 165 51.68 1.25 -14.39
C GLY A 165 52.17 0.67 -13.06
N GLU A 166 53.45 0.30 -13.02
CA GLU A 166 54.20 -0.26 -11.88
C GLU A 166 54.38 0.72 -10.71
N VAL A 167 54.41 0.15 -9.50
CA VAL A 167 54.84 0.77 -8.25
C VAL A 167 56.38 0.75 -8.19
N CYS A 168 57.04 1.88 -7.93
CA CYS A 168 58.26 1.91 -7.10
C CYS A 168 58.83 3.32 -6.86
N GLY A 169 59.44 3.50 -5.68
CA GLY A 169 60.36 4.60 -5.44
C GLY A 169 61.04 4.58 -4.07
N CYS A 170 61.82 3.54 -3.74
CA CYS A 170 62.81 3.64 -2.66
C CYS A 170 64.20 3.97 -3.27
N GLU A 171 64.66 5.18 -2.96
CA GLU A 171 66.04 5.71 -2.90
C GLU A 171 67.02 5.65 -4.10
N TYR A 172 67.71 6.77 -4.27
CA TYR A 172 68.74 7.07 -5.28
C TYR A 172 70.04 6.24 -5.11
N GLY A 173 70.63 5.86 -6.26
CA GLY A 173 72.04 5.52 -6.43
C GLY A 173 72.50 5.85 -7.87
N PRO A 174 73.77 6.22 -8.12
CA PRO A 174 74.18 7.01 -9.28
C PRO A 174 74.27 6.20 -10.58
N GLY A 175 74.00 6.89 -11.69
CA GLY A 175 73.92 6.33 -13.04
C GLY A 175 75.23 5.79 -13.60
N ILE A 176 75.08 4.94 -14.62
CA ILE A 176 76.15 4.56 -15.54
C ILE A 176 75.61 4.82 -16.95
N ASP A 177 76.16 5.85 -17.60
CA ASP A 177 75.93 6.15 -19.01
C ASP A 177 76.44 5.00 -19.89
N HIS A 178 75.60 4.61 -20.86
CA HIS A 178 75.91 3.60 -21.86
C HIS A 178 76.92 4.17 -22.88
N PRO A 179 78.06 3.50 -23.14
CA PRO A 179 79.09 4.04 -24.01
C PRO A 179 78.91 3.53 -25.45
N GLU A 180 77.80 3.85 -26.13
CA GLU A 180 77.70 3.88 -27.61
C GLU A 180 76.50 4.75 -28.03
N PRO A 181 76.67 6.00 -28.51
CA PRO A 181 75.58 6.96 -28.71
C PRO A 181 75.01 7.07 -30.14
N GLU A 182 75.16 6.06 -31.03
CA GLU A 182 74.86 6.25 -32.47
C GLU A 182 73.93 5.23 -33.17
N TYR A 183 73.15 4.42 -32.46
CA TYR A 183 72.01 3.69 -33.07
C TYR A 183 70.85 3.65 -32.06
N TRP A 184 69.61 4.00 -32.49
CA TRP A 184 68.32 4.19 -31.74
C TRP A 184 68.15 5.61 -31.11
N GLU A 185 67.08 6.43 -31.23
CA GLU A 185 65.63 6.25 -31.40
C GLU A 185 64.94 7.43 -32.16
N PHE A 186 64.21 7.14 -33.24
CA PHE A 186 62.98 7.84 -33.60
C PHE A 186 62.02 6.75 -34.12
N ILE A 187 60.79 6.72 -33.58
CA ILE A 187 59.57 6.05 -34.07
C ILE A 187 59.25 4.60 -33.58
N ARG A 188 58.19 4.56 -32.75
CA ARG A 188 57.02 3.62 -32.72
C ARG A 188 56.99 2.35 -31.83
N THR A 189 55.80 2.25 -31.21
CA THR A 189 54.87 1.09 -31.09
C THR A 189 55.00 0.07 -29.96
N ALA A 190 53.85 -0.08 -29.29
CA ALA A 190 53.35 -1.17 -28.46
C ALA A 190 53.91 -2.58 -28.75
N THR A 191 54.23 -3.32 -27.69
CA THR A 191 53.53 -4.54 -27.23
C THR A 191 54.44 -5.31 -26.25
N ALA A 192 53.87 -5.79 -25.15
CA ALA A 192 54.38 -6.97 -24.47
C ALA A 192 53.21 -7.93 -24.23
N HIS A 193 53.28 -9.06 -24.91
CA HIS A 193 52.47 -10.25 -24.69
C HIS A 193 52.86 -10.91 -23.37
N CYS A 194 51.88 -11.44 -22.64
CA CYS A 194 52.14 -12.49 -21.66
C CYS A 194 52.08 -13.83 -22.41
N PRO A 195 53.22 -14.54 -22.63
CA PRO A 195 53.17 -15.87 -23.21
C PRO A 195 52.57 -16.82 -22.17
N VAL A 196 51.61 -17.65 -22.59
CA VAL A 196 51.20 -18.84 -21.83
C VAL A 196 51.71 -20.07 -22.56
N PRO A 197 52.80 -20.69 -22.10
CA PRO A 197 53.20 -22.01 -22.56
C PRO A 197 53.17 -23.05 -21.42
N GLY A 198 52.23 -24.00 -21.50
CA GLY A 198 52.41 -25.37 -20.99
C GLY A 198 52.10 -25.67 -19.51
N SER A 199 51.05 -26.48 -19.31
CA SER A 199 50.80 -27.43 -18.21
C SER A 199 50.17 -26.97 -16.88
N ASN A 200 49.02 -27.61 -16.62
CA ASN A 200 48.37 -28.06 -15.38
C ASN A 200 48.29 -27.15 -14.13
N LEU A 201 47.03 -26.97 -13.70
CA LEU A 201 46.53 -26.81 -12.33
C LEU A 201 47.56 -26.63 -11.19
N GLY A 202 47.40 -25.52 -10.45
CA GLY A 202 47.61 -25.50 -9.01
C GLY A 202 48.97 -25.01 -8.51
N GLU A 203 48.89 -24.02 -7.61
CA GLU A 203 49.80 -23.74 -6.50
C GLU A 203 51.25 -23.29 -6.82
N THR A 204 51.61 -22.07 -6.44
CA THR A 204 52.25 -21.76 -5.15
C THR A 204 52.72 -20.30 -5.08
N SER A 205 52.77 -19.79 -3.84
CA SER A 205 53.36 -18.52 -3.36
C SER A 205 52.75 -17.21 -3.85
N GLY A 206 51.66 -16.82 -3.19
CA GLY A 206 51.71 -15.73 -2.18
C GLY A 206 52.26 -14.37 -2.61
N ASP A 207 51.61 -13.72 -3.58
CA ASP A 207 51.54 -12.26 -3.57
C ASP A 207 50.14 -11.82 -4.06
N PRO A 208 49.27 -11.27 -3.18
CA PRO A 208 47.93 -10.84 -3.53
C PRO A 208 47.86 -9.42 -4.15
N ASP A 209 48.97 -8.71 -4.29
CA ASP A 209 48.96 -7.26 -4.60
C ASP A 209 49.37 -6.92 -6.05
N CYS A 210 48.68 -7.49 -7.04
CA CYS A 210 48.71 -6.98 -8.42
C CYS A 210 47.37 -6.31 -8.77
N CYS A 211 47.22 -5.04 -8.37
CA CYS A 211 46.11 -4.18 -8.79
C CYS A 211 46.44 -3.45 -10.11
N PHE A 212 45.49 -3.42 -11.04
CA PHE A 212 45.54 -2.58 -12.24
C PHE A 212 44.95 -1.20 -11.95
N ILE A 213 45.62 -0.13 -12.39
CA ILE A 213 45.12 1.26 -12.32
C ILE A 213 44.76 1.71 -13.74
N VAL A 214 43.61 2.40 -13.92
CA VAL A 214 43.22 3.00 -15.21
C VAL A 214 42.94 4.49 -14.99
N GLY A 215 43.64 5.35 -15.73
CA GLY A 215 43.44 6.81 -15.68
C GLY A 215 43.20 7.39 -17.08
N TYR A 216 42.27 8.34 -17.19
CA TYR A 216 42.01 9.12 -18.41
C TYR A 216 42.99 10.29 -18.50
N TYR A 217 43.60 10.50 -19.68
CA TYR A 217 44.43 11.68 -19.96
C TYR A 217 43.80 12.49 -21.10
N ASP A 218 43.59 13.79 -20.89
CA ASP A 218 43.23 14.73 -21.95
C ASP A 218 44.51 15.41 -22.49
N PRO A 219 44.75 15.49 -23.82
CA PRO A 219 45.90 16.21 -24.37
C PRO A 219 45.75 17.74 -24.24
N PRO A 220 46.86 18.50 -24.24
CA PRO A 220 46.87 19.85 -23.70
C PRO A 220 46.18 20.87 -24.61
N LEU A 221 45.09 21.48 -24.12
CA LEU A 221 44.65 22.77 -24.62
C LEU A 221 45.55 23.87 -24.04
N ARG A 222 46.41 24.38 -24.94
CA ARG A 222 47.21 25.60 -24.88
C ARG A 222 46.88 26.57 -23.74
N ASN A 223 47.69 26.54 -22.68
CA ASN A 223 48.42 27.69 -22.12
C ASN A 223 49.15 27.24 -20.84
N ASN A 224 50.48 27.39 -20.86
CA ASN A 224 51.47 27.24 -19.77
C ASN A 224 50.94 27.03 -18.33
N GLY A 225 50.46 25.82 -18.02
CA GLY A 225 50.34 25.32 -16.66
C GLY A 225 51.28 24.13 -16.50
N GLU A 226 52.27 24.24 -15.61
CA GLU A 226 53.08 23.10 -15.20
C GLU A 226 52.19 22.00 -14.61
N VAL A 227 52.56 20.74 -14.86
CA VAL A 227 51.97 19.58 -14.17
C VAL A 227 52.55 19.58 -12.75
N VAL A 228 51.77 19.95 -11.74
CA VAL A 228 52.32 20.17 -10.37
C VAL A 228 51.99 19.07 -9.36
N ARG A 229 51.25 18.00 -9.67
CA ARG A 229 51.15 16.79 -8.79
C ARG A 229 50.34 15.66 -9.43
N SER A 230 50.83 14.42 -9.26
CA SER A 230 50.00 13.21 -9.22
C SER A 230 49.44 13.06 -7.81
N ALA A 231 48.13 12.88 -7.65
CA ALA A 231 47.46 12.82 -6.35
C ALA A 231 47.46 11.42 -5.71
N CYS A 232 48.59 10.70 -5.76
CA CYS A 232 48.77 9.46 -5.01
C CYS A 232 50.01 9.59 -4.13
N ASP A 233 49.87 10.24 -2.98
CA ASP A 233 50.89 10.19 -1.92
C ASP A 233 50.18 9.93 -0.58
N PHE A 234 50.39 8.73 -0.04
CA PHE A 234 49.77 8.22 1.18
C PHE A 234 50.69 8.52 2.37
N ASN A 235 50.32 9.46 3.25
CA ASN A 235 50.81 9.51 4.64
C ASN A 235 49.91 10.37 5.58
N GLY A 236 48.96 9.69 6.26
CA GLY A 236 48.63 9.80 7.69
C GLY A 236 48.00 11.07 8.30
N ALA A 237 46.74 10.95 8.75
CA ALA A 237 46.33 10.95 10.18
C ALA A 237 44.84 10.56 10.32
N THR A 238 44.52 9.59 11.18
CA THR A 238 43.16 9.05 11.39
C THR A 238 42.55 9.62 12.68
N ILE A 239 41.36 10.22 12.62
CA ILE A 239 40.52 10.52 13.78
C ILE A 239 39.51 9.37 13.92
N GLN A 240 39.46 8.71 15.08
CA GLN A 240 38.52 7.61 15.34
C GLN A 240 37.10 8.15 15.58
N PHE A 241 36.13 7.65 14.81
CA PHE A 241 34.72 7.67 15.16
C PHE A 241 34.43 6.42 16.01
N GLU A 242 34.19 6.57 17.32
CA GLU A 242 33.55 5.52 18.12
C GLU A 242 32.03 5.76 18.09
N CYS A 243 31.31 5.03 17.25
CA CYS A 243 29.86 4.85 17.38
C CYS A 243 29.63 3.61 18.26
N PRO A 244 28.85 3.68 19.36
CA PRO A 244 28.87 2.65 20.39
C PRO A 244 28.18 1.36 19.93
N VAL A 245 28.96 0.32 19.68
CA VAL A 245 28.53 -1.07 19.78
C VAL A 245 29.62 -1.84 20.55
N GLY A 246 29.27 -2.44 21.70
CA GLY A 246 30.14 -3.45 22.32
C GLY A 246 30.20 -4.68 21.41
N SER A 247 31.33 -5.36 21.17
CA SER A 247 32.29 -5.82 22.17
C SER A 247 33.68 -6.19 21.59
N THR A 248 34.72 -5.54 22.13
CA THR A 248 36.14 -5.96 22.32
C THR A 248 37.15 -5.84 21.14
N PRO A 249 38.50 -5.78 21.38
CA PRO A 249 39.22 -4.52 21.60
C PRO A 249 40.58 -4.43 20.83
N SER A 250 41.26 -3.28 21.01
CA SER A 250 42.69 -2.98 20.73
C SER A 250 42.99 -2.48 19.30
N LEU A 251 43.70 -1.36 19.09
CA LEU A 251 45.00 -0.99 19.68
C LEU A 251 45.24 0.54 19.73
N ARG A 252 45.57 0.99 20.95
CA ARG A 252 46.59 2.00 21.35
C ARG A 252 46.82 3.28 20.51
N ARG A 253 46.43 4.39 21.14
CA ARG A 253 47.09 5.72 21.28
C ARG A 253 48.57 5.77 20.87
N THR A 254 49.03 6.86 20.23
CA THR A 254 49.82 8.02 20.77
C THR A 254 50.23 8.96 19.57
N PRO A 255 50.86 10.13 19.79
CA PRO A 255 50.30 11.49 19.82
C PRO A 255 50.58 12.35 18.56
N CYS A 256 49.78 13.40 18.39
CA CYS A 256 49.89 14.41 17.34
C CYS A 256 51.14 15.31 17.48
N GLY A 257 51.69 15.71 16.33
CA GLY A 257 52.62 16.83 16.22
C GLY A 257 53.04 17.07 14.76
N GLY A 258 52.62 18.18 14.17
CA GLY A 258 53.08 18.65 12.86
C GLY A 258 52.01 19.49 12.12
N GLU A 259 52.40 20.69 11.73
CA GLU A 259 51.58 21.78 11.18
C GLU A 259 51.03 21.46 9.77
N ASP A 260 49.90 22.09 9.41
CA ASP A 260 49.09 21.96 8.17
C ASP A 260 48.23 20.68 8.01
N VAL A 261 46.92 20.78 8.34
CA VAL A 261 45.91 19.75 8.03
C VAL A 261 45.03 20.22 6.87
N ARG A 262 45.24 19.67 5.67
CA ARG A 262 44.27 19.76 4.56
C ARG A 262 43.48 18.46 4.50
N PHE A 263 42.16 18.53 4.66
CA PHE A 263 41.26 17.41 4.43
C PHE A 263 41.11 17.21 2.91
N LEU A 264 41.73 16.16 2.37
CA LEU A 264 41.40 15.63 1.04
C LEU A 264 40.60 14.35 1.24
N LEU A 265 39.27 14.46 1.19
CA LEU A 265 38.40 13.33 0.89
C LEU A 265 38.07 13.42 -0.59
N ASP A 266 38.65 12.51 -1.36
CA ASP A 266 38.28 12.22 -2.74
C ASP A 266 36.83 11.70 -2.82
N TYR A 267 36.28 11.76 -4.03
CA TYR A 267 34.93 11.34 -4.48
C TYR A 267 33.84 12.44 -4.51
N GLY A 268 33.76 13.12 -5.67
CA GLY A 268 32.47 13.33 -6.35
C GLY A 268 31.68 14.61 -6.09
N GLY A 269 32.06 15.70 -6.77
CA GLY A 269 31.23 16.88 -7.08
C GLY A 269 31.49 18.08 -6.16
N SER A 270 31.37 19.33 -6.63
CA SER A 270 31.36 20.47 -5.69
C SER A 270 30.65 21.71 -6.24
N TYR A 271 29.77 22.28 -5.40
CA TYR A 271 29.54 23.72 -5.34
C TYR A 271 30.64 24.34 -4.45
N HIS A 272 30.96 25.61 -4.67
CA HIS A 272 32.29 26.17 -4.39
C HIS A 272 32.29 27.21 -3.25
N TRP A 273 32.27 26.79 -1.97
CA TRP A 273 32.24 27.75 -0.85
C TRP A 273 33.34 27.48 0.20
N ARG A 274 34.01 28.54 0.66
CA ARG A 274 34.95 28.52 1.79
C ARG A 274 34.28 29.16 3.01
N VAL A 275 34.30 28.49 4.15
CA VAL A 275 33.68 28.97 5.39
C VAL A 275 34.73 29.11 6.50
N HIS A 276 34.67 30.22 7.22
CA HIS A 276 35.55 30.55 8.32
C HIS A 276 34.72 30.84 9.58
N VAL A 277 35.05 30.20 10.70
CA VAL A 277 34.29 30.26 11.95
C VAL A 277 35.04 31.13 12.97
N ASP A 278 34.39 32.19 13.47
CA ASP A 278 34.90 33.00 14.56
C ASP A 278 34.43 32.43 15.90
N VAL A 279 35.27 31.57 16.47
CA VAL A 279 34.99 30.83 17.69
C VAL A 279 34.77 31.76 18.89
N ASN A 280 35.55 32.85 19.00
CA ASN A 280 35.44 33.79 20.10
C ASN A 280 34.16 34.63 20.03
N ALA A 281 33.80 35.10 18.83
CA ALA A 281 32.53 35.80 18.62
C ALA A 281 31.32 34.87 18.81
N SER A 282 31.45 33.58 18.48
CA SER A 282 30.43 32.56 18.73
C SER A 282 30.17 32.34 20.23
N TYR A 283 31.23 32.25 21.04
CA TYR A 283 31.09 32.15 22.50
C TYR A 283 30.44 33.39 23.12
N ALA A 284 30.83 34.58 22.66
CA ALA A 284 30.22 35.84 23.09
C ALA A 284 28.73 35.92 22.71
N LEU A 285 28.35 35.46 21.51
CA LEU A 285 26.97 35.42 21.04
C LEU A 285 26.08 34.48 21.89
N ARG A 286 26.66 33.38 22.38
CA ARG A 286 25.96 32.40 23.24
C ARG A 286 25.96 32.75 24.72
N GLY A 287 26.58 33.85 25.13
CA GLY A 287 26.71 34.24 26.54
C GLY A 287 27.56 33.26 27.36
N GLU A 288 28.36 32.43 26.70
CA GLU A 288 29.26 31.46 27.33
C GLU A 288 30.55 32.19 27.76
N PRO A 289 31.14 31.86 28.93
CA PRO A 289 32.39 32.48 29.36
C PRO A 289 33.46 32.23 28.29
N LEU A 290 34.11 33.31 27.82
CA LEU A 290 35.27 33.20 26.94
C LEU A 290 36.27 32.27 27.63
N ALA A 291 36.67 31.20 26.94
CA ALA A 291 37.76 30.36 27.41
C ALA A 291 38.96 31.28 27.69
N GLU A 292 39.58 31.15 28.88
CA GLU A 292 40.87 31.81 29.09
C GLU A 292 41.80 31.38 27.95
N PRO A 293 42.59 32.31 27.38
CA PRO A 293 43.39 32.03 26.21
C PRO A 293 44.44 30.99 26.58
N ASP A 294 44.18 29.74 26.21
CA ASP A 294 45.26 28.77 26.07
C ASP A 294 46.09 29.28 24.88
N GLU A 295 47.35 29.64 25.12
CA GLU A 295 48.26 30.25 24.12
C GLU A 295 48.50 29.35 22.88
N ASN A 296 47.86 28.18 22.80
CA ASN A 296 47.89 27.23 21.69
C ASN A 296 46.59 27.16 20.85
N LEU A 297 45.56 27.96 21.13
CA LEU A 297 44.34 28.08 20.31
C LEU A 297 44.29 29.39 19.53
N SER A 298 45.37 29.74 18.83
CA SER A 298 45.34 30.80 17.81
C SER A 298 44.85 30.27 16.46
N ASN A 299 43.74 29.51 16.41
CA ASN A 299 43.35 28.82 15.17
C ASN A 299 41.96 29.25 14.70
N ALA A 300 41.94 30.40 14.03
CA ALA A 300 41.04 30.64 12.91
C ALA A 300 41.27 29.54 11.85
N GLY A 301 40.39 28.55 11.79
CA GLY A 301 40.46 27.46 10.81
C GLY A 301 39.68 27.81 9.55
N ASN A 302 40.32 27.74 8.38
CA ASN A 302 39.63 27.74 7.10
C ASN A 302 39.21 26.31 6.76
N PHE A 303 37.92 26.08 6.47
CA PHE A 303 37.45 24.80 5.94
C PHE A 303 36.73 25.02 4.60
N GLU A 304 37.05 24.19 3.61
CA GLU A 304 36.40 24.17 2.30
C GLU A 304 35.37 23.05 2.29
N VAL A 305 34.10 23.39 2.07
CA VAL A 305 33.00 22.42 2.08
C VAL A 305 32.86 21.82 0.68
N GLY A 306 33.56 20.71 0.42
CA GLY A 306 33.38 19.83 -0.75
C GLY A 306 32.40 18.68 -0.44
N CYS A 307 31.70 18.15 -1.46
CA CYS A 307 30.45 17.40 -1.33
C CYS A 307 30.41 16.14 -0.44
N THR A 308 29.18 15.94 0.06
CA THR A 308 28.49 14.73 0.59
C THR A 308 28.84 14.26 2.00
N PRO A 309 27.90 14.32 2.98
CA PRO A 309 27.91 13.36 4.06
C PRO A 309 27.20 12.07 3.66
N LEU A 310 27.88 10.97 3.97
CA LEU A 310 27.26 9.75 4.46
C LEU A 310 26.32 10.10 5.64
N CYS A 311 25.11 10.54 5.32
CA CYS A 311 23.86 10.53 6.09
C CYS A 311 22.80 11.26 5.25
N SER A 312 21.63 10.64 5.12
CA SER A 312 20.48 10.93 4.26
C SER A 312 20.02 12.41 4.08
N ASP A 313 19.57 12.69 2.85
CA ASP A 313 18.47 13.57 2.39
C ASP A 313 18.39 15.09 2.68
N GLU A 314 19.21 15.73 3.53
CA GLU A 314 18.94 17.15 3.93
C GLU A 314 19.88 18.26 3.41
N GLY A 315 20.81 17.96 2.49
CA GLY A 315 21.57 18.99 1.75
C GLY A 315 22.73 19.69 2.50
N PRO A 316 23.47 20.61 1.84
CA PRO A 316 24.74 21.15 2.34
C PRO A 316 24.65 22.00 3.61
N ALA A 317 23.50 22.64 3.85
CA ALA A 317 23.23 23.44 5.05
C ALA A 317 23.23 22.58 6.32
N ALA A 318 22.64 21.38 6.25
CA ALA A 318 22.56 20.44 7.37
C ALA A 318 23.94 19.92 7.76
N PHE A 319 24.81 19.61 6.78
CA PHE A 319 26.18 19.19 7.05
C PHE A 319 26.98 20.23 7.84
N LEU A 320 26.91 21.51 7.43
CA LEU A 320 27.62 22.60 8.10
C LEU A 320 27.14 22.76 9.56
N LEU A 321 25.85 22.57 9.82
CA LEU A 321 25.27 22.70 11.16
C LEU A 321 25.60 21.51 12.06
N CYS A 322 25.53 20.28 11.55
CA CYS A 322 26.02 19.09 12.25
C CYS A 322 27.51 19.22 12.62
N PHE A 323 28.33 19.73 11.70
CA PHE A 323 29.74 19.99 11.97
C PHE A 323 29.94 21.03 13.07
N LEU A 324 29.21 22.16 13.01
CA LEU A 324 29.29 23.22 14.03
C LEU A 324 28.85 22.72 15.41
N GLU A 325 27.82 21.88 15.51
CA GLU A 325 27.38 21.30 16.80
C GLU A 325 28.41 20.36 17.44
N GLN A 326 29.18 19.61 16.64
CA GLN A 326 30.20 18.69 17.17
C GLN A 326 31.47 19.38 17.71
N VAL A 327 31.56 20.70 17.62
CA VAL A 327 32.71 21.50 18.12
C VAL A 327 32.59 21.85 19.63
N LYS A 328 31.71 21.19 20.43
CA LYS A 328 31.54 21.46 21.88
C LYS A 328 32.01 20.34 22.84
N PRO A 329 32.41 20.68 24.08
CA PRO A 329 33.15 19.79 24.96
C PRO A 329 32.29 18.69 25.59
N ALA A 330 32.91 17.53 25.77
CA ALA A 330 32.28 16.28 26.16
C ALA A 330 31.60 16.28 27.55
N HIS A 331 30.51 15.51 27.64
CA HIS A 331 29.76 14.97 28.81
C HIS A 331 28.43 15.66 29.17
N THR A 332 27.29 14.96 28.98
CA THR A 332 26.52 14.27 30.06
C THR A 332 25.20 13.68 29.53
N VAL A 333 25.05 12.36 29.59
CA VAL A 333 23.78 11.63 29.40
C VAL A 333 23.24 11.22 30.78
N MET A 334 21.95 11.45 31.05
CA MET A 334 21.27 10.88 32.21
C MET A 334 20.67 9.52 31.86
N HIS A 335 21.12 8.50 32.60
CA HIS A 335 20.55 7.15 32.66
C HIS A 335 19.13 7.16 33.26
N THR A 336 18.21 6.44 32.62
CA THR A 336 17.16 5.70 33.34
C THR A 336 17.18 4.24 32.89
N ASN A 337 17.53 3.36 33.82
CA ASN A 337 17.66 1.91 33.63
C ASN A 337 16.32 1.26 33.24
N ILE A 338 16.24 0.81 31.99
CA ILE A 338 15.48 -0.38 31.60
C ILE A 338 16.55 -1.33 31.04
N ASN A 339 16.60 -2.59 31.50
CA ASN A 339 17.52 -3.59 30.97
C ASN A 339 17.25 -3.76 29.47
N VAL A 340 18.24 -3.44 28.62
CA VAL A 340 18.15 -3.51 27.15
C VAL A 340 18.89 -4.72 26.58
N ASP A 341 18.82 -5.87 27.26
CA ASP A 341 19.36 -7.13 26.71
C ASP A 341 18.30 -7.96 25.95
N ASP A 342 17.11 -7.40 25.66
CA ASP A 342 16.08 -8.03 24.80
C ASP A 342 15.46 -6.98 23.85
N VAL A 343 16.15 -6.65 22.76
CA VAL A 343 15.58 -5.89 21.62
C VAL A 343 14.91 -6.89 20.67
N PRO A 344 13.63 -6.75 20.24
CA PRO A 344 13.08 -7.71 19.29
C PRO A 344 13.60 -7.45 17.87
N ALA A 345 14.13 -8.49 17.25
CA ALA A 345 14.67 -8.57 15.90
C ALA A 345 13.65 -8.46 14.74
N ASP A 346 12.48 -7.85 14.97
CA ASP A 346 11.33 -7.86 14.04
C ASP A 346 11.02 -6.45 13.47
N LEU A 347 10.74 -6.37 12.17
CA LEU A 347 10.43 -5.13 11.43
C LEU A 347 8.95 -4.72 11.62
N TYR A 348 8.05 -5.70 11.76
CA TYR A 348 6.62 -5.48 11.89
C TYR A 348 6.10 -5.93 13.27
N GLY A 349 5.14 -5.16 13.78
CA GLY A 349 4.24 -5.55 14.85
C GLY A 349 2.84 -5.78 14.28
N TYR A 350 2.04 -6.53 15.03
CA TYR A 350 0.64 -6.73 14.70
C TYR A 350 -0.23 -6.70 15.96
N TYR A 351 -1.52 -6.47 15.75
CA TYR A 351 -2.54 -6.50 16.78
C TYR A 351 -3.83 -7.07 16.19
N LEU A 352 -4.59 -7.85 16.96
CA LEU A 352 -5.93 -8.33 16.59
C LEU A 352 -6.95 -7.50 17.36
N ALA A 353 -7.43 -6.44 16.71
CA ALA A 353 -8.33 -5.47 17.27
C ALA A 353 -9.74 -6.01 17.44
N THR A 354 -10.39 -5.53 18.49
CA THR A 354 -11.77 -5.83 18.82
C THR A 354 -12.58 -4.54 18.88
N GLU A 355 -13.87 -4.67 19.16
CA GLU A 355 -14.72 -3.50 19.39
C GLU A 355 -14.27 -2.66 20.60
N ALA A 356 -13.55 -3.27 21.56
CA ALA A 356 -13.06 -2.57 22.75
C ALA A 356 -11.96 -1.54 22.41
N ASP A 357 -11.35 -1.66 21.24
CA ASP A 357 -10.21 -0.84 20.80
C ASP A 357 -10.66 0.33 19.92
N ARG A 358 -11.97 0.49 19.73
CA ARG A 358 -12.58 1.59 18.96
C ARG A 358 -12.32 2.93 19.64
N TYR A 359 -11.89 3.91 18.83
CA TYR A 359 -11.69 5.30 19.25
C TYR A 359 -12.20 6.29 18.19
N TRP A 360 -12.18 7.59 18.49
CA TRP A 360 -12.60 8.70 17.60
C TRP A 360 -13.94 8.50 16.86
N PRO A 361 -15.06 8.24 17.58
CA PRO A 361 -16.36 8.13 16.93
C PRO A 361 -16.73 9.45 16.23
N GLN A 362 -17.17 9.34 14.98
CA GLN A 362 -17.72 10.44 14.20
C GLN A 362 -19.22 10.23 14.00
N PRO A 363 -20.04 11.29 13.98
CA PRO A 363 -21.44 11.15 13.62
C PRO A 363 -21.57 10.79 12.13
N MET A 364 -22.38 9.78 11.83
CA MET A 364 -22.78 9.39 10.49
C MET A 364 -24.30 9.36 10.43
N GLU A 365 -24.92 9.91 9.37
CA GLU A 365 -26.36 9.72 9.18
C GLU A 365 -26.67 8.23 9.00
N ARG A 366 -27.74 7.76 9.63
CA ARG A 366 -28.19 6.38 9.45
C ARG A 366 -28.56 6.15 7.98
N PHE A 367 -28.40 4.91 7.50
CA PHE A 367 -28.63 4.53 6.10
C PHE A 367 -27.64 5.14 5.10
N ASP A 368 -26.45 5.53 5.55
CA ASP A 368 -25.38 6.01 4.68
C ASP A 368 -25.13 5.02 3.51
N PRO A 369 -25.19 5.47 2.25
CA PRO A 369 -25.09 4.64 1.05
C PRO A 369 -23.90 3.67 1.03
N ARG A 370 -22.79 4.03 1.69
CA ARG A 370 -21.56 3.21 1.73
C ARG A 370 -21.78 1.84 2.35
N PHE A 371 -22.71 1.72 3.28
CA PHE A 371 -22.84 0.52 4.13
C PHE A 371 -23.98 -0.40 3.73
N TRP A 372 -24.73 -0.05 2.69
CA TRP A 372 -25.71 -0.96 2.12
C TRP A 372 -25.02 -2.12 1.41
N THR A 373 -25.66 -3.27 1.44
CA THR A 373 -25.15 -4.52 0.87
C THR A 373 -26.16 -5.16 -0.07
N VAL A 374 -25.75 -6.17 -0.82
CA VAL A 374 -26.66 -7.01 -1.60
C VAL A 374 -26.54 -8.48 -1.22
N ASN A 375 -27.64 -9.21 -1.35
CA ASN A 375 -27.66 -10.67 -1.22
C ASN A 375 -28.70 -11.26 -2.19
N PHE A 376 -28.47 -12.48 -2.63
CA PHE A 376 -29.28 -13.16 -3.65
C PHE A 376 -29.06 -14.68 -3.64
N PRO A 377 -30.04 -15.48 -4.11
CA PRO A 377 -29.83 -16.90 -4.36
C PRO A 377 -29.00 -17.13 -5.64
N ARG A 378 -28.31 -18.26 -5.76
CA ARG A 378 -27.77 -18.69 -7.06
C ARG A 378 -28.92 -19.15 -7.97
N PRO A 379 -28.83 -18.92 -9.29
CA PRO A 379 -27.71 -18.37 -10.05
C PRO A 379 -27.77 -16.84 -10.23
N CYS A 380 -28.71 -16.15 -9.58
CA CYS A 380 -28.80 -14.69 -9.60
C CYS A 380 -27.46 -14.05 -9.19
N ASN A 381 -27.23 -12.84 -9.69
CA ASN A 381 -26.08 -12.03 -9.33
C ASN A 381 -26.51 -10.58 -9.08
N ALA A 382 -25.87 -9.89 -8.15
CA ALA A 382 -26.09 -8.47 -7.92
C ALA A 382 -24.84 -7.80 -7.35
N SER A 383 -24.80 -6.47 -7.48
CA SER A 383 -23.77 -5.62 -6.89
C SER A 383 -24.39 -4.30 -6.44
N VAL A 384 -23.74 -3.61 -5.51
CA VAL A 384 -24.11 -2.25 -5.09
C VAL A 384 -22.93 -1.28 -5.24
N THR A 385 -23.23 -0.08 -5.71
CA THR A 385 -22.26 1.02 -5.91
C THR A 385 -22.80 2.30 -5.28
N THR A 386 -21.92 3.22 -4.91
CA THR A 386 -22.30 4.53 -4.37
C THR A 386 -22.15 5.65 -5.40
N ALA A 387 -22.98 6.68 -5.27
CA ALA A 387 -22.90 7.94 -5.99
C ALA A 387 -22.89 9.10 -4.97
N SER A 388 -22.69 10.34 -5.43
CA SER A 388 -22.54 11.50 -4.53
C SER A 388 -23.71 11.76 -3.58
N THR A 389 -24.93 11.31 -3.94
CA THR A 389 -26.15 11.52 -3.13
C THR A 389 -27.00 10.25 -2.96
N GLY A 390 -26.41 9.06 -3.16
CA GLY A 390 -27.17 7.83 -3.13
C GLY A 390 -26.40 6.57 -3.49
N MET A 391 -27.14 5.53 -3.87
CA MET A 391 -26.63 4.23 -4.24
C MET A 391 -27.39 3.64 -5.42
N ARG A 392 -26.74 2.71 -6.11
CA ARG A 392 -27.33 1.95 -7.21
C ARG A 392 -26.99 0.48 -7.03
N ALA A 393 -28.04 -0.35 -7.06
CA ALA A 393 -27.91 -1.79 -7.17
C ALA A 393 -28.17 -2.22 -8.63
N GLU A 394 -27.37 -3.17 -9.10
CA GLU A 394 -27.57 -3.85 -10.37
C GLU A 394 -27.79 -5.33 -10.10
N CYS A 395 -28.65 -6.00 -10.89
CA CYS A 395 -28.86 -7.43 -10.77
C CYS A 395 -28.99 -8.13 -12.13
N ALA A 396 -28.66 -9.42 -12.13
CA ALA A 396 -28.89 -10.37 -13.19
C ALA A 396 -29.74 -11.51 -12.62
N LEU A 397 -30.99 -11.60 -13.07
CA LEU A 397 -31.99 -12.57 -12.64
C LEU A 397 -32.20 -13.59 -13.76
N TYR A 398 -32.28 -14.86 -13.40
CA TYR A 398 -32.28 -15.98 -14.34
C TYR A 398 -33.52 -16.86 -14.21
N ASN A 399 -34.09 -17.02 -13.02
CA ASN A 399 -35.30 -17.81 -12.79
C ASN A 399 -36.50 -16.93 -12.39
N HIS A 400 -37.71 -17.47 -12.55
CA HIS A 400 -38.96 -16.80 -12.19
C HIS A 400 -39.07 -16.48 -10.69
N ASN A 401 -38.36 -17.19 -9.81
CA ASN A 401 -38.35 -16.95 -8.37
C ASN A 401 -37.09 -16.22 -7.87
N ASP A 402 -36.21 -15.75 -8.76
CA ASP A 402 -35.01 -15.05 -8.34
C ASP A 402 -35.37 -13.71 -7.69
N LEU A 403 -34.71 -13.43 -6.57
CA LEU A 403 -34.88 -12.20 -5.80
C LEU A 403 -33.51 -11.74 -5.31
N ALA A 404 -33.07 -10.58 -5.79
CA ALA A 404 -31.94 -9.86 -5.22
C ALA A 404 -32.44 -8.85 -4.18
N GLY A 405 -31.74 -8.71 -3.07
CA GLY A 405 -32.08 -7.77 -2.01
C GLY A 405 -31.02 -6.69 -1.86
N LEU A 406 -31.44 -5.43 -1.77
CA LEU A 406 -30.61 -4.33 -1.30
C LEU A 406 -30.85 -4.15 0.20
N ILE A 407 -29.81 -4.30 1.02
CA ILE A 407 -29.92 -4.57 2.45
C ILE A 407 -29.24 -3.49 3.27
N TRP A 408 -29.94 -3.03 4.32
CA TRP A 408 -29.38 -2.27 5.42
C TRP A 408 -29.40 -3.13 6.68
N GLN A 409 -28.28 -3.20 7.41
CA GLN A 409 -28.17 -3.96 8.65
C GLN A 409 -27.97 -3.01 9.82
N SER A 410 -28.70 -3.23 10.92
CA SER A 410 -28.56 -2.46 12.16
C SER A 410 -27.23 -2.66 12.87
N GLU A 411 -26.54 -3.78 12.57
CA GLU A 411 -25.24 -4.16 13.09
C GLU A 411 -24.26 -4.32 11.93
N ASP A 412 -23.07 -3.73 12.06
CA ASP A 412 -21.98 -3.92 11.12
C ASP A 412 -21.13 -5.13 11.50
N THR A 413 -21.30 -6.23 10.77
CA THR A 413 -20.51 -7.46 10.95
C THR A 413 -19.47 -7.67 9.86
N ILE A 414 -19.29 -6.69 8.96
CA ILE A 414 -18.46 -6.85 7.76
C ILE A 414 -17.18 -6.02 7.85
N ASP A 415 -17.28 -4.76 8.30
CA ASP A 415 -16.10 -3.90 8.42
C ASP A 415 -15.17 -4.40 9.52
N HIS A 416 -13.89 -4.04 9.38
CA HIS A 416 -12.93 -4.25 10.45
C HIS A 416 -13.46 -3.68 11.79
N PRO A 417 -13.26 -4.33 12.95
CA PRO A 417 -13.79 -3.90 14.24
C PRO A 417 -13.55 -2.43 14.58
N LEU A 418 -12.40 -1.87 14.19
CA LEU A 418 -12.07 -0.44 14.38
C LEU A 418 -12.82 0.54 13.47
N LEU A 419 -13.49 0.04 12.43
CA LEU A 419 -14.07 0.81 11.32
C LEU A 419 -15.58 0.62 11.17
N ALA A 420 -16.13 -0.45 11.73
CA ALA A 420 -17.57 -0.72 11.81
C ALA A 420 -18.34 0.46 12.42
N TYR A 421 -19.60 0.66 12.03
CA TYR A 421 -20.50 1.61 12.72
C TYR A 421 -21.11 0.98 13.98
N GLU A 422 -21.63 1.81 14.90
CA GLU A 422 -22.28 1.31 16.11
C GLU A 422 -23.59 0.59 15.81
N THR A 423 -23.84 -0.50 16.52
CA THR A 423 -25.10 -1.22 16.45
C THR A 423 -26.22 -0.41 17.09
N ASN A 424 -27.29 -0.16 16.32
CA ASN A 424 -28.52 0.41 16.84
C ASN A 424 -29.72 -0.27 16.18
N ARG A 425 -30.56 -0.94 16.98
CA ARG A 425 -31.77 -1.67 16.52
C ARG A 425 -33.06 -0.88 16.72
N ASP A 426 -33.01 0.28 17.37
CA ASP A 426 -34.17 1.12 17.64
C ASP A 426 -34.37 2.15 16.52
N TYR A 427 -35.48 2.05 15.81
CA TYR A 427 -35.91 2.95 14.74
C TYR A 427 -37.09 3.83 15.16
N SER A 428 -37.51 3.78 16.43
CA SER A 428 -38.62 4.60 16.93
C SER A 428 -38.34 6.09 16.77
N GLY A 429 -39.37 6.86 16.43
CA GLY A 429 -39.28 8.30 16.17
C GLY A 429 -38.46 8.67 14.94
N LEU A 430 -38.18 7.72 14.02
CA LEU A 430 -37.51 8.00 12.74
C LEU A 430 -38.48 8.04 11.57
N THR A 431 -38.19 8.96 10.66
CA THR A 431 -38.77 8.97 9.31
C THR A 431 -37.64 8.95 8.28
N MET A 432 -37.67 7.96 7.38
CA MET A 432 -36.74 7.84 6.26
C MET A 432 -37.44 8.24 4.96
N SER A 433 -36.84 9.14 4.20
CA SER A 433 -37.34 9.56 2.88
C SER A 433 -36.27 9.46 1.81
N PHE A 434 -36.65 9.03 0.61
CA PHE A 434 -35.75 8.87 -0.52
C PHE A 434 -36.51 8.80 -1.85
N ASN A 435 -35.85 9.17 -2.95
CA ASN A 435 -36.31 8.87 -4.30
C ASN A 435 -35.79 7.49 -4.71
N ILE A 436 -36.68 6.64 -5.24
CA ILE A 436 -36.32 5.33 -5.80
C ILE A 436 -36.75 5.24 -7.26
N LYS A 437 -35.88 4.67 -8.09
CA LYS A 437 -36.13 4.45 -9.52
C LYS A 437 -35.63 3.06 -9.89
N GLN A 438 -36.37 2.37 -10.75
CA GLN A 438 -35.97 1.06 -11.27
C GLN A 438 -36.11 0.96 -12.78
N THR A 439 -35.26 0.13 -13.38
CA THR A 439 -35.31 -0.21 -14.82
C THR A 439 -35.11 -1.71 -14.99
N GLY A 440 -35.90 -2.35 -15.83
CA GLY A 440 -35.78 -3.79 -16.11
C GLY A 440 -36.30 -4.72 -14.99
N LEU A 441 -36.98 -4.16 -13.98
CA LEU A 441 -37.54 -4.89 -12.83
C LEU A 441 -39.07 -4.79 -12.81
N ALA A 442 -39.72 -5.61 -11.99
CA ALA A 442 -41.18 -5.54 -11.79
C ALA A 442 -41.61 -4.17 -11.26
N ASP A 443 -42.60 -3.56 -11.92
CA ASP A 443 -43.18 -2.26 -11.56
C ASP A 443 -43.61 -2.19 -10.08
N PHE A 444 -43.40 -1.03 -9.44
CA PHE A 444 -43.66 -0.82 -8.00
C PHE A 444 -45.14 -1.04 -7.62
N ASP A 445 -46.08 -0.71 -8.52
CA ASP A 445 -47.51 -0.89 -8.32
C ASP A 445 -48.00 -2.32 -8.63
N SER A 446 -47.10 -3.22 -9.04
CA SER A 446 -47.37 -4.66 -9.11
C SER A 446 -47.52 -5.26 -7.71
N LEU A 447 -48.22 -6.39 -7.60
CA LEU A 447 -48.39 -7.08 -6.31
C LEU A 447 -47.04 -7.50 -5.71
N ASN A 448 -46.16 -8.04 -6.56
CA ASN A 448 -44.80 -8.45 -6.23
C ASN A 448 -43.74 -7.41 -6.64
N GLY A 449 -44.11 -6.13 -6.75
CA GLY A 449 -43.14 -5.04 -6.93
C GLY A 449 -42.20 -4.93 -5.71
N ALA A 450 -41.35 -3.90 -5.64
CA ALA A 450 -40.40 -3.77 -4.54
C ALA A 450 -41.09 -3.78 -3.15
N VAL A 451 -40.76 -4.80 -2.35
CA VAL A 451 -41.20 -4.99 -0.97
C VAL A 451 -40.01 -4.72 -0.05
N LEU A 452 -40.26 -3.96 1.00
CA LEU A 452 -39.36 -3.81 2.13
C LEU A 452 -39.65 -4.94 3.13
N THR A 453 -38.75 -5.91 3.18
CA THR A 453 -38.76 -6.96 4.20
C THR A 453 -38.00 -6.44 5.41
N ILE A 454 -38.62 -6.45 6.59
CA ILE A 454 -37.99 -6.03 7.85
C ILE A 454 -37.90 -7.25 8.75
N ASN A 455 -36.69 -7.59 9.18
CA ASN A 455 -36.45 -8.66 10.15
C ASN A 455 -36.16 -8.05 11.51
N GLY A 456 -36.81 -8.53 12.56
CA GLY A 456 -36.75 -7.91 13.89
C GLY A 456 -37.35 -8.80 14.96
N ARG A 457 -37.62 -8.22 16.12
CA ARG A 457 -38.33 -8.88 17.21
C ARG A 457 -39.61 -8.09 17.45
N ASP A 458 -40.70 -8.77 17.77
CA ASP A 458 -41.92 -8.08 18.18
C ASP A 458 -41.82 -7.57 19.64
N ALA A 459 -42.88 -6.93 20.13
CA ALA A 459 -42.94 -6.42 21.50
C ALA A 459 -42.82 -7.50 22.60
N SER A 460 -42.94 -8.78 22.26
CA SER A 460 -42.72 -9.92 23.16
C SER A 460 -41.30 -10.51 23.02
N SER A 461 -40.42 -9.82 22.29
CA SER A 461 -39.07 -10.26 21.94
C SER A 461 -39.02 -11.53 21.07
N ALA A 462 -40.12 -11.89 20.38
CA ALA A 462 -40.15 -13.02 19.48
C ALA A 462 -39.64 -12.62 18.08
N PRO A 463 -38.78 -13.43 17.41
CA PRO A 463 -38.36 -13.15 16.04
C PRO A 463 -39.56 -12.99 15.11
N LYS A 464 -39.56 -11.91 14.32
CA LYS A 464 -40.65 -11.58 13.40
C LYS A 464 -40.10 -10.95 12.12
N THR A 465 -40.76 -11.26 11.02
CA THR A 465 -40.54 -10.64 9.72
C THR A 465 -41.81 -9.91 9.29
N TRP A 466 -41.68 -8.65 8.89
CA TRP A 466 -42.76 -7.85 8.30
C TRP A 466 -42.49 -7.61 6.82
N TYR A 467 -43.55 -7.59 6.01
CA TYR A 467 -43.49 -7.29 4.58
C TYR A 467 -44.23 -5.99 4.31
N VAL A 468 -43.48 -4.93 4.01
CA VAL A 468 -44.03 -3.59 3.77
C VAL A 468 -43.97 -3.31 2.27
N ARG A 469 -45.13 -3.23 1.63
CA ARG A 469 -45.22 -2.88 0.21
C ARG A 469 -44.93 -1.38 0.02
N LEU A 470 -43.78 -1.06 -0.57
CA LEU A 470 -43.29 0.33 -0.67
C LEU A 470 -44.26 1.27 -1.40
N TRP A 471 -44.98 0.77 -2.40
CA TRP A 471 -45.99 1.53 -3.15
C TRP A 471 -47.06 2.19 -2.26
N ASN A 472 -47.38 1.58 -1.11
CA ASN A 472 -48.39 2.12 -0.19
C ASN A 472 -47.91 3.36 0.58
N TYR A 473 -46.60 3.65 0.52
CA TYR A 473 -45.91 4.71 1.27
C TYR A 473 -45.19 5.71 0.35
N ALA A 474 -45.60 5.77 -0.92
CA ALA A 474 -44.90 6.53 -1.94
C ALA A 474 -45.84 7.30 -2.87
N THR A 475 -45.30 8.32 -3.51
CA THR A 475 -45.97 9.05 -4.60
C THR A 475 -45.09 9.04 -5.85
N GLY A 476 -45.66 8.80 -7.03
CA GLY A 476 -44.88 8.79 -8.27
C GLY A 476 -45.51 7.92 -9.37
N THR A 477 -44.65 7.34 -10.20
CA THR A 477 -44.98 6.39 -11.26
C THR A 477 -44.60 4.96 -10.88
N SER A 478 -45.03 3.98 -11.68
CA SER A 478 -44.74 2.56 -11.45
C SER A 478 -43.23 2.21 -11.51
N THR A 479 -42.39 3.10 -12.03
CA THR A 479 -40.93 2.89 -12.17
C THR A 479 -40.07 3.93 -11.45
N LYS A 480 -40.69 4.98 -10.88
CA LYS A 480 -40.00 6.00 -10.09
C LYS A 480 -40.95 6.61 -9.06
N MET A 481 -40.58 6.58 -7.80
CA MET A 481 -41.41 7.10 -6.71
C MET A 481 -40.60 7.79 -5.62
N ASP A 482 -41.22 8.73 -4.92
CA ASP A 482 -40.72 9.34 -3.70
C ASP A 482 -41.35 8.60 -2.51
N VAL A 483 -40.52 7.97 -1.70
CA VAL A 483 -40.93 7.10 -0.59
C VAL A 483 -40.75 7.83 0.73
N VAL A 484 -41.73 7.71 1.64
CA VAL A 484 -41.64 8.21 3.01
C VAL A 484 -42.06 7.11 3.98
N LEU A 485 -41.10 6.63 4.79
CA LEU A 485 -41.31 5.59 5.79
C LEU A 485 -41.24 6.19 7.19
N ASP A 486 -42.39 6.35 7.84
CA ASP A 486 -42.50 6.70 9.26
C ASP A 486 -42.53 5.41 10.09
N PHE A 487 -41.44 5.10 10.78
CA PHE A 487 -41.26 3.82 11.49
C PHE A 487 -42.24 3.65 12.66
N ASP A 488 -42.76 4.72 13.25
CA ASP A 488 -43.75 4.63 14.35
C ASP A 488 -45.14 4.24 13.84
N ASN A 489 -45.43 4.53 12.57
CA ASN A 489 -46.72 4.29 11.94
C ASN A 489 -46.64 3.32 10.76
N LEU A 490 -45.53 2.57 10.63
CA LEU A 490 -45.30 1.67 9.52
C LEU A 490 -46.14 0.40 9.68
N VAL A 491 -46.91 0.07 8.65
CA VAL A 491 -47.81 -1.09 8.62
C VAL A 491 -47.44 -2.01 7.46
N GLY A 492 -47.06 -3.24 7.77
CA GLY A 492 -46.88 -4.31 6.79
C GLY A 492 -48.21 -4.82 6.25
N GLY A 493 -48.16 -5.51 5.11
CA GLY A 493 -49.31 -6.00 4.36
C GLY A 493 -49.27 -5.57 2.89
N PHE A 494 -49.87 -6.40 2.04
CA PHE A 494 -49.99 -6.17 0.60
C PHE A 494 -51.33 -5.51 0.23
N SER A 495 -52.40 -5.81 0.98
CA SER A 495 -53.80 -5.42 0.71
C SER A 495 -54.41 -4.59 1.85
N LEU A 496 -53.76 -3.49 2.23
CA LEU A 496 -54.17 -2.65 3.35
C LEU A 496 -55.58 -2.05 3.15
N PRO A 497 -56.41 -1.97 4.21
CA PRO A 497 -56.11 -2.33 5.60
C PRO A 497 -56.40 -3.80 5.97
N ALA A 498 -56.77 -4.67 5.01
CA ALA A 498 -57.30 -6.01 5.31
C ALA A 498 -56.27 -6.97 5.94
N ASP A 499 -55.00 -6.80 5.60
CA ASP A 499 -53.86 -7.60 6.08
C ASP A 499 -52.84 -6.74 6.86
N ALA A 500 -53.32 -5.67 7.50
CA ALA A 500 -52.48 -4.76 8.28
C ALA A 500 -51.73 -5.50 9.40
N ASP A 501 -50.39 -5.43 9.35
CA ASP A 501 -49.48 -5.95 10.38
C ASP A 501 -48.51 -4.86 10.82
N PRO A 502 -48.82 -4.11 11.91
CA PRO A 502 -47.96 -3.03 12.40
C PRO A 502 -46.53 -3.48 12.69
N VAL A 503 -45.56 -2.70 12.22
CA VAL A 503 -44.13 -2.91 12.47
C VAL A 503 -43.80 -2.46 13.90
N TYR A 504 -42.98 -3.24 14.59
CA TYR A 504 -42.45 -2.85 15.90
C TYR A 504 -41.05 -2.25 15.72
N PRO A 505 -40.86 -0.92 15.89
CA PRO A 505 -39.64 -0.25 15.43
C PRO A 505 -38.46 -0.36 16.40
N PHE A 506 -38.66 -0.84 17.63
CA PHE A 506 -37.64 -0.77 18.69
C PHE A 506 -36.56 -1.84 18.59
N ASP A 507 -36.74 -2.88 17.79
CA ASP A 507 -35.80 -4.01 17.70
C ASP A 507 -35.79 -4.64 16.30
N ILE A 508 -35.18 -3.92 15.34
CA ILE A 508 -35.00 -4.34 13.95
C ILE A 508 -33.55 -4.75 13.70
N ASP A 509 -33.34 -5.90 13.08
CA ASP A 509 -32.03 -6.40 12.67
C ASP A 509 -31.57 -5.86 11.34
N ASP A 510 -32.44 -5.96 10.34
CA ASP A 510 -32.11 -5.62 8.97
C ASP A 510 -33.38 -5.28 8.18
N MET A 511 -33.16 -4.62 7.06
CA MET A 511 -34.17 -4.28 6.09
C MET A 511 -33.68 -4.61 4.69
N LEU A 512 -34.53 -5.20 3.87
CA LEU A 512 -34.23 -5.62 2.50
C LEU A 512 -35.26 -5.03 1.54
N ILE A 513 -34.80 -4.31 0.52
CA ILE A 513 -35.63 -3.88 -0.62
C ILE A 513 -35.45 -4.89 -1.76
N SER A 514 -36.53 -5.56 -2.14
CA SER A 514 -36.49 -6.62 -3.15
C SER A 514 -36.40 -6.09 -4.58
N MET A 515 -35.57 -6.74 -5.39
CA MET A 515 -35.47 -6.57 -6.84
C MET A 515 -35.81 -7.91 -7.49
N VAL A 516 -36.88 -7.93 -8.27
CA VAL A 516 -37.39 -9.14 -8.94
C VAL A 516 -37.71 -8.85 -10.41
N SER A 517 -37.73 -9.90 -11.24
CA SER A 517 -38.00 -9.75 -12.67
C SER A 517 -39.48 -9.39 -12.90
N PRO A 518 -39.82 -8.76 -14.05
CA PRO A 518 -41.22 -8.49 -14.41
C PRO A 518 -42.11 -9.74 -14.42
N ASP A 519 -41.52 -10.90 -14.71
CA ASP A 519 -42.21 -12.19 -14.75
C ASP A 519 -42.08 -12.98 -13.42
N TYR A 520 -41.78 -12.31 -12.31
CA TYR A 520 -41.54 -12.98 -11.04
C TYR A 520 -42.77 -13.74 -10.52
N VAL A 521 -42.55 -15.02 -10.19
CA VAL A 521 -43.56 -15.92 -9.62
C VAL A 521 -42.99 -16.58 -8.38
N ILE A 522 -43.67 -16.37 -7.25
CA ILE A 522 -43.27 -16.94 -5.96
C ILE A 522 -43.19 -18.46 -6.05
N GLY A 523 -42.02 -19.01 -5.72
CA GLY A 523 -41.79 -20.46 -5.66
C GLY A 523 -41.60 -21.15 -7.01
N ASP A 524 -41.63 -20.43 -8.13
CA ASP A 524 -41.38 -20.99 -9.46
C ASP A 524 -39.89 -20.92 -9.81
N SER A 525 -39.18 -22.03 -9.64
CA SER A 525 -37.75 -22.12 -9.95
C SER A 525 -37.45 -22.34 -11.44
N SER A 526 -38.44 -22.21 -12.33
CA SER A 526 -38.19 -22.40 -13.76
C SER A 526 -37.38 -21.24 -14.35
N PRO A 527 -36.54 -21.52 -15.38
CA PRO A 527 -35.78 -20.50 -16.09
C PRO A 527 -36.68 -19.43 -16.72
N LEU A 528 -36.26 -18.17 -16.66
CA LEU A 528 -36.80 -17.11 -17.50
C LEU A 528 -36.51 -17.41 -18.97
N SER A 529 -37.34 -16.86 -19.87
CA SER A 529 -37.13 -17.00 -21.32
C SER A 529 -35.81 -16.41 -21.80
N GLU A 530 -35.37 -15.33 -21.14
CA GLU A 530 -34.05 -14.70 -21.31
C GLU A 530 -33.61 -14.15 -19.94
N PRO A 531 -32.29 -14.05 -19.66
CA PRO A 531 -31.80 -13.38 -18.46
C PRO A 531 -32.33 -11.94 -18.34
N CYS A 532 -32.81 -11.60 -17.15
CA CYS A 532 -33.34 -10.28 -16.82
C CYS A 532 -32.28 -9.45 -16.11
N TYR A 533 -31.81 -8.37 -16.75
CA TYR A 533 -30.87 -7.42 -16.15
C TYR A 533 -31.62 -6.18 -15.64
N GLY A 534 -31.51 -5.91 -14.33
CA GLY A 534 -32.24 -4.86 -13.65
C GLY A 534 -31.35 -3.87 -12.91
N THR A 535 -31.87 -2.67 -12.68
CA THR A 535 -31.22 -1.64 -11.87
C THR A 535 -32.22 -1.03 -10.89
N LEU A 536 -31.74 -0.72 -9.69
CA LEU A 536 -32.46 0.01 -8.65
C LEU A 536 -31.58 1.15 -8.15
N GLU A 537 -32.05 2.39 -8.28
CA GLU A 537 -31.34 3.61 -7.87
C GLU A 537 -32.09 4.24 -6.69
N ILE A 538 -31.39 4.51 -5.59
CA ILE A 538 -31.89 5.26 -4.45
C ILE A 538 -31.07 6.55 -4.32
N THR A 539 -31.76 7.69 -4.28
CA THR A 539 -31.15 9.03 -4.20
C THR A 539 -31.92 9.91 -3.23
N GLU A 540 -31.33 11.05 -2.84
CA GLU A 540 -31.96 12.01 -1.91
C GLU A 540 -32.39 11.34 -0.59
N LEU A 541 -31.59 10.37 -0.14
CA LEU A 541 -31.84 9.65 1.11
C LEU A 541 -31.64 10.62 2.28
N THR A 542 -32.66 10.73 3.12
CA THR A 542 -32.70 11.64 4.27
C THR A 542 -33.37 10.97 5.45
N VAL A 543 -32.90 11.29 6.65
CA VAL A 543 -33.45 10.79 7.92
C VAL A 543 -33.85 11.96 8.79
N SER A 544 -35.07 11.92 9.31
CA SER A 544 -35.62 12.95 10.20
C SER A 544 -36.35 12.34 11.38
N GLY A 545 -36.88 13.19 12.27
CA GLY A 545 -37.58 12.79 13.49
C GLY A 545 -36.73 12.94 14.76
N SER A 546 -37.32 12.54 15.89
CA SER A 546 -36.68 12.63 17.22
C SER A 546 -35.84 11.42 17.59
N GLY A 547 -35.91 10.34 16.81
CA GLY A 547 -35.11 9.13 17.01
C GLY A 547 -33.63 9.30 16.67
N ALA A 548 -32.88 8.20 16.72
CA ALA A 548 -31.44 8.19 16.42
C ALA A 548 -31.14 8.37 14.92
N ARG A 549 -31.22 9.62 14.45
CA ARG A 549 -30.94 9.99 13.04
C ARG A 549 -29.47 9.80 12.63
N THR A 550 -28.57 9.90 13.61
CA THR A 550 -27.14 9.70 13.43
C THR A 550 -26.67 8.57 14.34
N ILE A 551 -25.80 7.73 13.81
CA ILE A 551 -25.09 6.69 14.55
C ILE A 551 -23.58 6.98 14.52
N LYS A 552 -22.83 6.45 15.48
CA LYS A 552 -21.37 6.56 15.49
C LYS A 552 -20.76 5.69 14.38
N LEU A 553 -19.91 6.30 13.57
CA LEU A 553 -18.96 5.62 12.70
C LEU A 553 -17.58 5.72 13.33
N PHE A 554 -16.92 4.59 13.52
CA PHE A 554 -15.56 4.57 14.06
C PHE A 554 -14.53 4.72 12.95
N ASN A 555 -13.32 5.13 13.30
CA ASN A 555 -12.26 5.30 12.32
C ASN A 555 -10.91 4.89 12.92
N ALA A 556 -10.09 4.26 12.09
CA ALA A 556 -8.68 4.01 12.35
C ALA A 556 -7.87 4.79 11.31
N ALA A 557 -6.72 5.30 11.75
CA ALA A 557 -5.76 5.95 10.89
C ALA A 557 -4.40 5.26 11.07
N ALA A 558 -4.33 3.98 10.72
CA ALA A 558 -3.08 3.26 10.76
C ALA A 558 -2.08 3.91 9.76
N PRO A 559 -0.85 4.23 10.20
CA PRO A 559 0.17 4.76 9.30
C PRO A 559 0.48 3.77 8.17
N SER A 560 0.94 4.29 7.03
CA SER A 560 1.37 3.40 5.95
C SER A 560 2.55 2.53 6.40
N HIS A 561 2.38 1.22 6.28
CA HIS A 561 3.38 0.23 6.68
C HIS A 561 4.05 -0.45 5.48
N GLY A 562 3.80 -0.01 4.24
CA GLY A 562 4.48 -0.50 3.03
C GLY A 562 3.95 -1.83 2.47
N LEU A 563 3.36 -2.71 3.29
CA LEU A 563 2.66 -3.91 2.83
C LEU A 563 1.43 -3.57 1.97
N LYS A 564 1.03 -4.51 1.12
CA LYS A 564 -0.05 -4.38 0.13
C LYS A 564 -1.25 -5.24 0.52
N ALA A 565 -2.42 -4.80 0.07
CA ALA A 565 -3.66 -5.54 0.28
C ALA A 565 -3.93 -6.45 -0.91
N ALA A 566 -4.42 -7.65 -0.64
CA ALA A 566 -5.00 -8.52 -1.63
C ALA A 566 -6.46 -8.86 -1.26
N THR A 567 -7.37 -8.75 -2.23
CA THR A 567 -8.82 -8.87 -2.06
C THR A 567 -9.45 -9.56 -3.28
N GLY A 568 -10.73 -9.91 -3.21
CA GLY A 568 -11.44 -10.65 -4.25
C GLY A 568 -12.86 -10.14 -4.47
N TYR A 569 -13.31 -10.11 -5.72
CA TYR A 569 -14.69 -9.77 -6.08
C TYR A 569 -15.67 -10.80 -5.53
N ASP A 570 -15.36 -12.10 -5.61
CA ASP A 570 -16.21 -13.15 -5.05
C ASP A 570 -16.39 -13.03 -3.53
N ASP A 571 -15.48 -12.35 -2.84
CA ASP A 571 -15.57 -12.09 -1.40
C ASP A 571 -16.22 -10.73 -1.06
N SER A 572 -16.39 -9.84 -2.05
CA SER A 572 -16.74 -8.43 -1.83
C SER A 572 -17.84 -7.90 -2.75
N TYR A 573 -18.41 -8.72 -3.64
CA TYR A 573 -19.49 -8.33 -4.56
C TYR A 573 -20.70 -7.74 -3.82
N ASN A 574 -20.91 -8.19 -2.58
CA ASN A 574 -22.02 -7.83 -1.73
C ASN A 574 -21.87 -6.45 -1.09
N ILE A 575 -20.67 -5.86 -1.05
CA ILE A 575 -20.42 -4.55 -0.44
C ILE A 575 -20.06 -3.49 -1.49
N THR A 576 -20.22 -2.22 -1.13
CA THR A 576 -19.81 -1.13 -2.02
C THR A 576 -18.29 -1.06 -2.17
N PRO A 577 -17.75 -0.72 -3.36
CA PRO A 577 -16.32 -0.50 -3.53
C PRO A 577 -15.75 0.58 -2.62
N GLU A 578 -16.54 1.61 -2.30
CA GLU A 578 -16.17 2.66 -1.36
C GLU A 578 -15.90 2.12 0.05
N ARG A 579 -16.73 1.18 0.53
CA ARG A 579 -16.56 0.53 1.84
C ARG A 579 -15.30 -0.34 1.88
N LEU A 580 -15.05 -1.12 0.83
CA LEU A 580 -13.84 -1.93 0.73
C LEU A 580 -12.57 -1.07 0.75
N LEU A 581 -12.51 -0.04 -0.10
CA LEU A 581 -11.35 0.86 -0.18
C LEU A 581 -11.14 1.68 1.10
N ARG A 582 -12.22 2.01 1.81
CA ARG A 582 -12.13 2.62 3.15
C ARG A 582 -11.39 1.70 4.12
N ASN A 583 -11.75 0.42 4.19
CA ASN A 583 -11.05 -0.55 5.07
C ASN A 583 -9.57 -0.66 4.69
N ILE A 584 -9.26 -0.85 3.41
CA ILE A 584 -7.87 -0.97 2.91
C ILE A 584 -7.03 0.25 3.34
N ARG A 585 -7.53 1.46 3.07
CA ARG A 585 -6.78 2.69 3.37
C ARG A 585 -6.64 2.96 4.86
N SER A 586 -7.71 2.80 5.63
CA SER A 586 -7.71 3.08 7.07
C SER A 586 -6.79 2.14 7.86
N LEU A 587 -6.51 0.95 7.32
CA LEU A 587 -5.60 -0.03 7.90
C LEU A 587 -4.12 0.14 7.47
N GLY A 588 -3.80 1.15 6.65
CA GLY A 588 -2.41 1.50 6.31
C GLY A 588 -1.88 0.86 5.01
N TYR A 589 -2.70 0.07 4.31
CA TYR A 589 -2.35 -0.46 2.99
C TYR A 589 -2.34 0.67 1.95
N SER A 590 -1.34 0.67 1.07
CA SER A 590 -1.12 1.77 0.11
C SER A 590 -0.45 1.32 -1.19
N SER A 591 -0.51 2.19 -2.20
CA SER A 591 0.12 2.09 -3.52
C SER A 591 -0.53 1.10 -4.49
N ILE A 592 -0.65 -0.18 -4.15
CA ILE A 592 -1.16 -1.20 -5.08
C ILE A 592 -2.04 -2.22 -4.37
N ILE A 593 -3.10 -2.65 -5.04
CA ILE A 593 -4.03 -3.68 -4.60
C ILE A 593 -3.98 -4.84 -5.60
N ASN A 594 -3.83 -6.07 -5.11
CA ASN A 594 -4.13 -7.25 -5.92
C ASN A 594 -5.61 -7.61 -5.75
N HIS A 595 -6.36 -7.63 -6.84
CA HIS A 595 -7.81 -7.87 -6.84
C HIS A 595 -8.13 -9.10 -7.70
N TYR A 596 -8.41 -10.22 -7.04
CA TYR A 596 -8.92 -11.43 -7.68
C TYR A 596 -10.34 -11.18 -8.20
N VAL A 597 -10.56 -11.35 -9.50
CA VAL A 597 -11.87 -11.05 -10.12
C VAL A 597 -12.93 -12.12 -9.84
N GLY A 598 -12.55 -13.22 -9.19
CA GLY A 598 -13.45 -14.30 -8.82
C GLY A 598 -13.64 -15.33 -9.93
N MET A 599 -14.42 -16.36 -9.60
CA MET A 599 -14.77 -17.51 -10.45
C MET A 599 -16.28 -17.65 -10.66
N SER A 600 -17.09 -16.96 -9.84
CA SER A 600 -18.50 -17.27 -9.64
C SER A 600 -19.40 -16.09 -9.94
N HIS A 601 -18.93 -14.85 -9.77
CA HIS A 601 -19.79 -13.68 -9.92
C HIS A 601 -19.56 -12.84 -11.17
N TYR A 602 -18.58 -13.13 -12.03
CA TYR A 602 -18.32 -12.27 -13.20
C TYR A 602 -19.02 -12.73 -14.48
N SER A 603 -19.18 -14.04 -14.69
CA SER A 603 -19.62 -14.58 -15.98
C SER A 603 -21.07 -14.26 -16.30
N ARG A 604 -21.36 -14.11 -17.60
CA ARG A 604 -22.73 -14.21 -18.12
C ARG A 604 -23.13 -15.69 -18.21
N LEU A 605 -24.40 -15.98 -17.94
CA LEU A 605 -24.93 -17.34 -17.97
C LEU A 605 -26.01 -17.49 -19.02
N THR A 606 -26.09 -18.69 -19.62
CA THR A 606 -27.17 -19.11 -20.52
C THR A 606 -27.74 -20.46 -20.05
N ASN A 607 -29.01 -20.72 -20.35
CA ASN A 607 -29.65 -21.97 -19.96
C ASN A 607 -29.44 -23.04 -21.04
N VAL A 608 -28.79 -24.15 -20.67
CA VAL A 608 -28.63 -25.32 -21.53
C VAL A 608 -29.17 -26.54 -20.81
N GLY A 609 -30.32 -27.04 -21.25
CA GLY A 609 -30.93 -28.26 -20.70
C GLY A 609 -31.35 -28.14 -19.23
N GLY A 610 -31.62 -26.92 -18.75
CA GLY A 610 -31.94 -26.64 -17.35
C GLY A 610 -30.75 -26.10 -16.53
N ASP A 611 -29.52 -26.27 -17.01
CA ASP A 611 -28.31 -25.79 -16.31
C ASP A 611 -27.93 -24.38 -16.77
N TRP A 612 -27.57 -23.51 -15.83
CA TRP A 612 -27.06 -22.17 -16.11
C TRP A 612 -25.54 -22.21 -16.24
N ILE A 613 -25.03 -22.17 -17.47
CA ILE A 613 -23.60 -22.28 -17.76
C ILE A 613 -23.03 -20.98 -18.34
N ALA A 614 -21.74 -20.76 -18.13
CA ALA A 614 -21.03 -19.61 -18.65
C ALA A 614 -21.16 -19.52 -20.18
N ASP A 615 -21.58 -18.36 -20.67
CA ASP A 615 -21.70 -18.04 -22.09
C ASP A 615 -21.00 -16.72 -22.39
N SER A 616 -20.20 -16.75 -23.44
CA SER A 616 -19.40 -15.60 -23.90
C SER A 616 -19.97 -14.94 -25.16
N SER A 617 -21.08 -15.43 -25.70
CA SER A 617 -21.68 -14.97 -26.96
C SER A 617 -22.13 -13.50 -26.92
N ALA A 618 -22.65 -13.06 -25.77
CA ALA A 618 -23.13 -11.70 -25.52
C ALA A 618 -22.15 -10.82 -24.72
N GLY A 619 -20.89 -11.27 -24.60
CA GLY A 619 -19.85 -10.67 -23.75
C GLY A 619 -19.44 -11.58 -22.60
N PHE A 620 -18.34 -11.23 -21.93
CA PHE A 620 -17.71 -12.08 -20.91
C PHE A 620 -18.15 -11.73 -19.49
N LEU A 621 -18.47 -10.46 -19.23
CA LEU A 621 -18.83 -9.94 -17.91
C LEU A 621 -20.32 -9.62 -17.84
N ASN A 622 -20.98 -10.02 -16.74
CA ASN A 622 -22.35 -9.62 -16.45
C ASN A 622 -22.42 -8.14 -15.98
N PRO A 623 -23.58 -7.46 -16.13
CA PRO A 623 -23.69 -6.05 -15.78
C PRO A 623 -23.33 -5.70 -14.32
N PRO A 624 -23.80 -6.45 -13.28
CA PRO A 624 -23.40 -6.21 -11.90
C PRO A 624 -21.87 -6.16 -11.70
N CYS A 625 -21.16 -7.15 -12.25
CA CYS A 625 -19.70 -7.18 -12.21
C CYS A 625 -19.06 -5.95 -12.85
N VAL A 626 -19.57 -5.52 -14.01
CA VAL A 626 -19.07 -4.35 -14.73
C VAL A 626 -19.29 -3.07 -13.92
N ALA A 627 -20.48 -2.87 -13.34
CA ALA A 627 -20.76 -1.67 -12.55
C ALA A 627 -19.91 -1.59 -11.28
N TRP A 628 -19.77 -2.70 -10.55
CA TRP A 628 -18.94 -2.75 -9.36
C TRP A 628 -17.48 -2.44 -9.67
N HIS A 629 -16.91 -3.06 -10.70
CA HIS A 629 -15.50 -2.83 -11.06
C HIS A 629 -15.24 -1.42 -11.60
N ASN A 630 -16.18 -0.83 -12.35
CA ASN A 630 -16.06 0.55 -12.79
C ASN A 630 -15.97 1.52 -11.59
N ASP A 631 -16.83 1.36 -10.59
CA ASP A 631 -16.81 2.18 -9.38
C ASP A 631 -15.54 1.91 -8.54
N PHE A 632 -15.15 0.64 -8.39
CA PHE A 632 -13.92 0.24 -7.70
C PHE A 632 -12.67 0.86 -8.32
N LEU A 633 -12.49 0.73 -9.63
CA LEU A 633 -11.31 1.23 -10.34
C LEU A 633 -11.27 2.77 -10.36
N ALA A 634 -12.42 3.43 -10.54
CA ALA A 634 -12.50 4.89 -10.47
C ALA A 634 -12.08 5.42 -9.09
N ARG A 635 -12.51 4.75 -8.01
CA ARG A 635 -12.16 5.11 -6.63
C ARG A 635 -10.73 4.74 -6.28
N ALA A 636 -10.24 3.59 -6.72
CA ALA A 636 -8.85 3.19 -6.55
C ALA A 636 -7.93 4.27 -7.13
N LYS A 637 -8.22 4.76 -8.34
CA LYS A 637 -7.51 5.89 -8.94
C LYS A 637 -7.59 7.16 -8.10
N LEU A 638 -8.78 7.53 -7.62
CA LEU A 638 -8.97 8.71 -6.75
C LEU A 638 -8.11 8.62 -5.48
N TYR A 639 -7.99 7.42 -4.91
CA TYR A 639 -7.19 7.12 -3.73
C TYR A 639 -5.73 6.77 -4.04
N ARG A 640 -5.30 6.89 -5.30
CA ARG A 640 -3.92 6.63 -5.77
C ARG A 640 -3.46 5.19 -5.53
N PHE A 641 -4.37 4.24 -5.67
CA PHE A 641 -4.05 2.83 -5.82
C PHE A 641 -3.93 2.46 -7.29
N ASP A 642 -2.84 1.80 -7.65
CA ASP A 642 -2.82 0.89 -8.78
C ASP A 642 -3.58 -0.39 -8.42
N VAL A 643 -4.16 -1.06 -9.42
CA VAL A 643 -4.91 -2.30 -9.23
C VAL A 643 -4.40 -3.36 -10.19
N ILE A 644 -4.00 -4.51 -9.65
CA ILE A 644 -3.74 -5.73 -10.41
C ILE A 644 -5.04 -6.50 -10.48
N LEU A 645 -5.57 -6.71 -11.69
CA LEU A 645 -6.72 -7.57 -11.92
C LEU A 645 -6.21 -9.01 -12.13
N SER A 646 -6.55 -9.89 -11.20
CA SER A 646 -6.15 -11.29 -11.19
C SER A 646 -7.27 -12.19 -11.68
N LEU A 647 -7.00 -12.99 -12.71
CA LEU A 647 -7.92 -13.98 -13.26
C LEU A 647 -7.34 -15.39 -13.11
N SER A 648 -8.08 -16.29 -12.47
CA SER A 648 -7.73 -17.70 -12.31
C SER A 648 -8.18 -18.54 -13.51
N PHE A 649 -7.60 -19.74 -13.66
CA PHE A 649 -8.06 -20.76 -14.60
C PHE A 649 -9.22 -21.57 -14.00
N GLU A 650 -10.22 -20.87 -13.45
CA GLU A 650 -11.22 -21.47 -12.58
C GLU A 650 -12.61 -20.87 -12.82
N LEU A 651 -13.64 -21.70 -12.67
CA LEU A 651 -15.04 -21.27 -12.65
C LEU A 651 -15.80 -22.04 -11.58
N LEU A 652 -16.91 -21.47 -11.10
CA LEU A 652 -17.87 -22.22 -10.29
C LEU A 652 -18.33 -23.47 -11.06
N ASN A 653 -18.24 -24.66 -10.45
CA ASN A 653 -18.50 -25.92 -11.18
C ASN A 653 -19.94 -25.99 -11.70
N GLU A 654 -20.90 -25.44 -10.96
CA GLU A 654 -22.31 -25.34 -11.37
C GLU A 654 -22.48 -24.52 -12.66
N ASN A 655 -21.62 -23.52 -12.89
CA ASN A 655 -21.67 -22.66 -14.07
C ASN A 655 -20.64 -23.01 -15.15
N CYS A 656 -19.71 -23.93 -14.89
CA CYS A 656 -18.68 -24.28 -15.86
C CYS A 656 -19.22 -25.29 -16.88
N PRO A 657 -19.19 -25.02 -18.21
CA PRO A 657 -19.54 -26.01 -19.22
C PRO A 657 -18.74 -27.32 -19.02
N PRO A 658 -19.37 -28.51 -19.03
CA PRO A 658 -18.66 -29.76 -18.74
C PRO A 658 -17.43 -30.01 -19.60
N ALA A 659 -17.47 -29.64 -20.89
CA ALA A 659 -16.33 -29.80 -21.80
C ALA A 659 -15.13 -28.90 -21.47
N TRP A 660 -15.33 -27.85 -20.66
CA TRP A 660 -14.26 -26.94 -20.26
C TRP A 660 -13.53 -27.42 -19.01
N ARG A 661 -14.03 -28.45 -18.30
CA ARG A 661 -13.46 -28.89 -17.03
C ARG A 661 -12.25 -29.80 -17.23
N GLN A 662 -11.33 -29.76 -16.28
CA GLN A 662 -10.30 -30.78 -16.11
C GLN A 662 -10.91 -32.06 -15.48
N TYR A 663 -10.38 -33.23 -15.84
CA TYR A 663 -10.86 -34.54 -15.37
C TYR A 663 -9.72 -35.48 -15.00
N ASP A 664 -9.94 -36.34 -14.00
CA ASP A 664 -9.05 -37.45 -13.66
C ASP A 664 -9.16 -38.62 -14.67
N TYR A 665 -8.28 -39.61 -14.53
CA TYR A 665 -8.24 -40.79 -15.40
C TYR A 665 -9.56 -41.61 -15.39
N ASN A 666 -10.33 -41.52 -14.31
CA ASN A 666 -11.60 -42.22 -14.14
C ASN A 666 -12.82 -41.38 -14.59
N GLY A 667 -12.61 -40.15 -15.06
CA GLY A 667 -13.65 -39.25 -15.51
C GLY A 667 -14.33 -38.45 -14.40
N ASN A 668 -13.71 -38.32 -13.22
CA ASN A 668 -14.18 -37.40 -12.18
C ASN A 668 -13.67 -35.98 -12.44
N PRO A 669 -14.48 -34.93 -12.23
CA PRO A 669 -14.08 -33.56 -12.49
C PRO A 669 -13.09 -33.04 -11.42
N ALA A 670 -12.23 -32.11 -11.83
CA ALA A 670 -11.30 -31.39 -10.96
C ALA A 670 -12.05 -30.43 -10.03
N LEU A 671 -12.56 -30.93 -8.89
CA LEU A 671 -13.27 -30.12 -7.91
C LEU A 671 -12.33 -29.62 -6.80
N THR A 672 -12.49 -28.35 -6.42
CA THR A 672 -11.81 -27.77 -5.25
C THR A 672 -12.53 -28.11 -3.94
N GLY A 673 -11.95 -27.67 -2.82
CA GLY A 673 -12.52 -27.89 -1.48
C GLY A 673 -13.65 -26.95 -1.08
N TRP A 674 -14.01 -25.97 -1.91
CA TRP A 674 -15.06 -24.99 -1.59
C TRP A 674 -16.46 -25.62 -1.63
N THR A 675 -17.43 -24.98 -0.97
CA THR A 675 -18.84 -25.39 -1.02
C THR A 675 -19.74 -24.20 -1.40
N PRO A 676 -20.38 -24.23 -2.58
CA PRO A 676 -20.24 -25.23 -3.65
C PRO A 676 -18.81 -25.27 -4.22
N PRO A 677 -18.38 -26.39 -4.82
CA PRO A 677 -17.05 -26.47 -5.39
C PRO A 677 -16.97 -25.69 -6.69
N SER A 678 -15.78 -25.21 -6.96
CA SER A 678 -15.36 -24.77 -8.28
C SER A 678 -14.69 -25.89 -9.06
N THR A 679 -14.31 -25.58 -10.29
CA THR A 679 -13.54 -26.49 -11.13
C THR A 679 -12.53 -25.76 -12.00
N LEU A 680 -11.40 -26.41 -12.23
CA LEU A 680 -10.32 -25.86 -13.04
C LEU A 680 -10.61 -26.06 -14.53
N LEU A 681 -10.32 -25.02 -15.31
CA LEU A 681 -10.51 -24.98 -16.74
C LEU A 681 -9.42 -25.77 -17.46
N SER A 682 -9.81 -26.52 -18.49
CA SER A 682 -8.91 -27.32 -19.32
C SER A 682 -7.99 -26.40 -20.11
N ILE A 683 -6.69 -26.64 -19.93
CA ILE A 683 -5.60 -25.89 -20.56
C ILE A 683 -5.58 -26.11 -22.09
N THR A 684 -6.03 -27.27 -22.57
CA THR A 684 -5.99 -27.61 -24.01
C THR A 684 -7.33 -27.38 -24.70
N ASN A 685 -8.38 -27.00 -23.96
CA ASN A 685 -9.68 -26.72 -24.54
C ASN A 685 -9.74 -25.31 -25.13
N GLN A 686 -9.85 -25.20 -26.45
CA GLN A 686 -9.85 -23.91 -27.15
C GLN A 686 -11.00 -22.97 -26.74
N SER A 687 -12.17 -23.52 -26.39
CA SER A 687 -13.31 -22.69 -25.96
C SER A 687 -13.12 -22.14 -24.55
N ALA A 688 -12.56 -22.94 -23.64
CA ALA A 688 -12.19 -22.49 -22.30
C ALA A 688 -11.08 -21.42 -22.37
N GLN A 689 -10.06 -21.63 -23.21
CA GLN A 689 -9.01 -20.62 -23.44
C GLN A 689 -9.58 -19.33 -24.06
N ALA A 690 -10.49 -19.44 -25.03
CA ALA A 690 -11.16 -18.27 -25.61
C ALA A 690 -11.97 -17.48 -24.57
N HIS A 691 -12.62 -18.16 -23.62
CA HIS A 691 -13.31 -17.54 -22.50
C HIS A 691 -12.33 -16.76 -21.60
N LEU A 692 -11.23 -17.39 -21.19
CA LEU A 692 -10.18 -16.75 -20.37
C LEU A 692 -9.59 -15.52 -21.06
N HIS A 693 -9.24 -15.62 -22.35
CA HIS A 693 -8.70 -14.51 -23.13
C HIS A 693 -9.70 -13.36 -23.21
N GLY A 694 -10.98 -13.66 -23.43
CA GLY A 694 -12.02 -12.64 -23.49
C GLY A 694 -12.30 -11.96 -22.17
N ALA A 695 -12.39 -12.73 -21.07
CA ALA A 695 -12.57 -12.21 -19.73
C ALA A 695 -11.39 -11.33 -19.30
N ALA A 696 -10.14 -11.79 -19.52
CA ALA A 696 -8.94 -11.02 -19.21
C ALA A 696 -8.91 -9.66 -19.92
N LYS A 697 -9.21 -9.65 -21.23
CA LYS A 697 -9.28 -8.40 -22.01
C LYS A 697 -10.40 -7.50 -21.52
N ALA A 698 -11.59 -8.04 -21.24
CA ALA A 698 -12.70 -7.25 -20.72
C ALA A 698 -12.35 -6.56 -19.38
N PHE A 699 -11.71 -7.27 -18.45
CA PHE A 699 -11.23 -6.68 -17.20
C PHE A 699 -10.12 -5.63 -17.43
N CYS A 700 -9.16 -5.91 -18.30
CA CYS A 700 -8.13 -4.94 -18.68
C CYS A 700 -8.71 -3.68 -19.32
N SER A 701 -9.77 -3.80 -20.13
CA SER A 701 -10.50 -2.65 -20.69
C SER A 701 -11.11 -1.79 -19.58
N LEU A 702 -11.69 -2.38 -18.53
CA LEU A 702 -12.23 -1.60 -17.41
C LEU A 702 -11.13 -0.76 -16.72
N ALA A 703 -9.96 -1.35 -16.47
CA ALA A 703 -8.82 -0.62 -15.90
C ALA A 703 -8.32 0.49 -16.84
N HIS A 704 -8.22 0.20 -18.14
CA HIS A 704 -7.82 1.15 -19.16
C HIS A 704 -8.80 2.34 -19.25
N ASP A 705 -10.10 2.07 -19.26
CA ASP A 705 -11.18 3.07 -19.38
C ASP A 705 -11.27 3.95 -18.13
N ALA A 706 -10.98 3.40 -16.95
CA ALA A 706 -10.80 4.17 -15.72
C ALA A 706 -9.54 5.07 -15.77
N GLY A 707 -8.65 4.85 -16.74
CA GLY A 707 -7.38 5.55 -16.89
C GLY A 707 -6.36 5.16 -15.82
N LEU A 708 -6.39 3.89 -15.39
CA LEU A 708 -5.34 3.25 -14.59
C LEU A 708 -4.34 2.53 -15.51
N PRO A 709 -3.08 2.33 -15.06
CA PRO A 709 -2.18 1.40 -15.73
C PRO A 709 -2.79 -0.01 -15.78
N VAL A 710 -2.74 -0.66 -16.94
CA VAL A 710 -3.22 -2.05 -17.08
C VAL A 710 -2.22 -2.98 -16.40
N ARG A 711 -2.65 -3.65 -15.34
CA ARG A 711 -1.88 -4.65 -14.59
C ARG A 711 -2.71 -5.93 -14.49
N PHE A 712 -2.21 -6.99 -15.08
CA PHE A 712 -2.95 -8.23 -15.23
C PHE A 712 -2.16 -9.40 -14.66
N GLN A 713 -2.74 -10.11 -13.69
CA GLN A 713 -2.19 -11.34 -13.14
C GLN A 713 -2.91 -12.54 -13.76
N ILE A 714 -2.12 -13.49 -14.25
CA ILE A 714 -2.58 -14.87 -14.48
C ILE A 714 -2.49 -15.59 -13.13
N GLY A 715 -3.65 -15.77 -12.52
CA GLY A 715 -3.85 -16.53 -11.29
C GLY A 715 -4.04 -18.01 -11.59
N GLU A 716 -3.64 -18.83 -10.64
CA GLU A 716 -3.95 -20.27 -10.57
C GLU A 716 -3.91 -21.10 -11.88
N PRO A 717 -2.88 -20.95 -12.75
CA PRO A 717 -2.87 -21.66 -14.03
C PRO A 717 -2.24 -23.04 -13.85
N TRP A 718 -2.86 -23.95 -13.10
CA TRP A 718 -2.27 -25.29 -12.87
C TRP A 718 -3.13 -26.43 -13.40
N TRP A 719 -2.45 -27.52 -13.74
CA TRP A 719 -3.08 -28.83 -13.81
C TRP A 719 -3.43 -29.29 -12.41
N TRP A 720 -4.71 -29.52 -12.17
CA TRP A 720 -5.22 -29.81 -10.84
C TRP A 720 -4.76 -31.18 -10.35
N VAL A 721 -4.17 -31.20 -9.16
CA VAL A 721 -3.88 -32.41 -8.40
C VAL A 721 -4.50 -32.24 -7.03
N HIS A 722 -5.37 -33.18 -6.65
CA HIS A 722 -6.02 -33.11 -5.34
C HIS A 722 -4.99 -33.15 -4.21
N PHE A 723 -5.06 -32.19 -3.29
CA PHE A 723 -4.09 -32.05 -2.20
C PHE A 723 -4.00 -33.26 -1.26
N THR A 724 -5.09 -34.01 -1.09
CA THR A 724 -5.13 -35.15 -0.15
C THR A 724 -4.96 -36.50 -0.84
N SER A 725 -5.62 -36.70 -1.99
CA SER A 725 -5.57 -37.97 -2.72
C SER A 725 -4.43 -38.04 -3.74
N TYR A 726 -3.82 -36.90 -4.09
CA TYR A 726 -2.77 -36.78 -5.10
C TYR A 726 -3.16 -37.29 -6.50
N VAL A 727 -4.47 -37.40 -6.75
CA VAL A 727 -5.03 -37.77 -8.05
C VAL A 727 -4.90 -36.58 -9.01
N PRO A 728 -4.24 -36.75 -10.16
CA PRO A 728 -4.13 -35.69 -11.16
C PRO A 728 -5.33 -35.64 -12.11
N ASN A 729 -5.70 -34.44 -12.53
CA ASN A 729 -6.85 -34.15 -13.40
C ASN A 729 -6.42 -33.59 -14.77
N PHE A 730 -5.63 -34.34 -15.52
CA PHE A 730 -5.16 -33.95 -16.85
C PHE A 730 -5.63 -34.92 -17.96
N TYR A 731 -6.85 -35.45 -17.83
CA TYR A 731 -7.42 -36.46 -18.73
C TYR A 731 -8.74 -36.02 -19.37
N ASP A 732 -9.01 -34.71 -19.41
CA ASP A 732 -10.15 -34.21 -20.18
C ASP A 732 -10.03 -34.58 -21.68
N ALA A 733 -11.17 -34.58 -22.36
CA ALA A 733 -11.27 -35.07 -23.73
C ALA A 733 -10.40 -34.28 -24.72
N SER A 734 -10.27 -32.97 -24.52
CA SER A 734 -9.38 -32.12 -25.34
C SER A 734 -7.91 -32.50 -25.15
N THR A 735 -7.49 -32.71 -23.91
CA THR A 735 -6.09 -33.01 -23.57
C THR A 735 -5.64 -34.35 -24.14
N THR A 736 -6.43 -35.40 -23.91
CA THR A 736 -6.09 -36.76 -24.39
C THR A 736 -6.12 -36.87 -25.92
N ALA A 737 -7.08 -36.19 -26.57
CA ALA A 737 -7.14 -36.12 -28.02
C ALA A 737 -5.95 -35.35 -28.62
N LEU A 738 -5.57 -34.22 -28.02
CA LEU A 738 -4.44 -33.42 -28.49
C LEU A 738 -3.11 -34.16 -28.32
N TYR A 739 -2.89 -34.83 -27.19
CA TYR A 739 -1.70 -35.64 -26.97
C TYR A 739 -1.56 -36.74 -28.03
N THR A 740 -2.67 -37.44 -28.33
CA THR A 740 -2.70 -38.47 -29.38
C THR A 740 -2.41 -37.90 -30.76
N ALA A 741 -2.98 -36.74 -31.08
CA ALA A 741 -2.79 -36.09 -32.38
C ALA A 741 -1.34 -35.62 -32.60
N GLU A 742 -0.68 -35.08 -31.57
CA GLU A 742 0.67 -34.53 -31.69
C GLU A 742 1.77 -35.60 -31.58
N THR A 743 1.57 -36.63 -30.76
CA THR A 743 2.61 -37.64 -30.48
C THR A 743 2.40 -38.97 -31.19
N GLY A 744 1.16 -39.25 -31.63
CA GLY A 744 0.76 -40.58 -32.13
C GLY A 744 0.63 -41.64 -31.03
N LEU A 745 0.70 -41.27 -29.76
CA LEU A 745 0.64 -42.16 -28.59
C LEU A 745 -0.63 -41.92 -27.77
N ALA A 746 -1.15 -42.97 -27.13
CA ALA A 746 -2.20 -42.80 -26.13
C ALA A 746 -1.63 -42.24 -24.82
N ALA A 747 -2.38 -41.37 -24.14
CA ALA A 747 -1.98 -40.83 -22.84
C ALA A 747 -1.77 -41.97 -21.83
N PRO A 748 -0.57 -42.09 -21.21
CA PRO A 748 -0.31 -43.14 -20.22
C PRO A 748 -1.10 -42.88 -18.94
N ALA A 749 -1.54 -43.95 -18.28
CA ALA A 749 -2.26 -43.85 -17.02
C ALA A 749 -1.33 -43.43 -15.86
N ILE A 750 -1.77 -42.44 -15.11
CA ILE A 750 -1.19 -41.88 -13.89
C ILE A 750 -2.38 -41.56 -12.99
N THR A 751 -2.57 -42.36 -11.95
CA THR A 751 -3.70 -42.26 -11.01
C THR A 751 -3.31 -41.65 -9.68
N ASP A 752 -2.01 -41.53 -9.41
CA ASP A 752 -1.44 -40.97 -8.18
C ASP A 752 -0.09 -40.33 -8.50
N MET A 753 0.10 -39.06 -8.16
CA MET A 753 1.34 -38.31 -8.43
C MET A 753 2.53 -38.75 -7.54
N ARG A 754 2.30 -39.62 -6.56
CA ARG A 754 3.33 -40.15 -5.65
C ARG A 754 4.01 -41.42 -6.19
N ASP A 755 3.36 -42.09 -7.14
CA ASP A 755 3.85 -43.35 -7.67
C ASP A 755 5.13 -43.16 -8.53
N PRO A 756 6.05 -44.13 -8.53
CA PRO A 756 7.21 -44.07 -9.41
C PRO A 756 6.79 -44.09 -10.88
N MET A 757 7.32 -43.15 -11.67
CA MET A 757 6.95 -42.97 -13.07
C MET A 757 7.99 -43.55 -14.03
N ASN A 758 7.50 -44.17 -15.12
CA ASN A 758 8.33 -44.61 -16.25
C ASN A 758 8.56 -43.46 -17.26
N ASP A 759 9.44 -43.70 -18.24
CA ASP A 759 9.82 -42.67 -19.23
C ASP A 759 8.63 -42.14 -20.05
N ALA A 760 7.65 -43.00 -20.37
CA ALA A 760 6.46 -42.57 -21.12
C ALA A 760 5.55 -41.66 -20.28
N GLN A 761 5.37 -41.96 -18.99
CA GLN A 761 4.63 -41.11 -18.06
C GLN A 761 5.35 -39.76 -17.86
N LYS A 762 6.67 -39.75 -17.70
CA LYS A 762 7.44 -38.51 -17.56
C LYS A 762 7.36 -37.64 -18.82
N ALA A 763 7.47 -38.25 -20.01
CA ALA A 763 7.30 -37.55 -21.28
C ALA A 763 5.89 -36.95 -21.43
N TYR A 764 4.85 -37.64 -20.95
CA TYR A 764 3.49 -37.07 -20.91
C TYR A 764 3.41 -35.86 -19.97
N LEU A 765 4.02 -35.93 -18.78
CA LEU A 765 4.06 -34.80 -17.86
C LEU A 765 4.83 -33.60 -18.41
N ASP A 766 5.96 -33.83 -19.08
CA ASP A 766 6.74 -32.78 -19.74
C ASP A 766 5.91 -32.09 -20.84
N TRP A 767 5.19 -32.87 -21.65
CA TRP A 767 4.26 -32.35 -22.66
C TRP A 767 3.12 -31.53 -22.04
N LEU A 768 2.54 -31.96 -20.92
CA LEU A 768 1.52 -31.20 -20.20
C LEU A 768 2.07 -29.85 -19.69
N GLY A 769 3.32 -29.85 -19.22
CA GLY A 769 4.04 -28.63 -18.86
C GLY A 769 4.20 -27.70 -20.06
N GLU A 770 4.63 -28.21 -21.22
CA GLU A 770 4.72 -27.41 -22.45
C GLU A 770 3.38 -26.77 -22.82
N LYS A 771 2.25 -27.50 -22.70
CA LYS A 771 0.92 -26.94 -22.96
C LYS A 771 0.50 -25.88 -21.97
N LEU A 772 0.82 -26.05 -20.69
CA LEU A 772 0.56 -25.02 -19.69
C LEU A 772 1.38 -23.75 -19.96
N GLY A 773 2.67 -23.93 -20.29
CA GLY A 773 3.54 -22.84 -20.71
C GLY A 773 2.96 -22.09 -21.90
N GLN A 774 2.52 -22.80 -22.95
CA GLN A 774 1.91 -22.17 -24.12
C GLN A 774 0.62 -21.42 -23.77
N ALA A 775 -0.32 -22.03 -23.04
CA ALA A 775 -1.60 -21.40 -22.72
C ALA A 775 -1.45 -20.09 -21.92
N THR A 776 -0.53 -20.07 -20.95
CA THR A 776 -0.24 -18.87 -20.15
C THR A 776 0.46 -17.78 -20.96
N LEU A 777 1.37 -18.13 -21.87
CA LEU A 777 1.97 -17.18 -22.81
C LEU A 777 0.94 -16.63 -23.80
N ASP A 778 0.04 -17.46 -24.32
CA ASP A 778 -1.01 -17.05 -25.25
C ASP A 778 -1.98 -16.07 -24.58
N LEU A 779 -2.37 -16.31 -23.32
CA LEU A 779 -3.20 -15.39 -22.56
C LEU A 779 -2.50 -14.06 -22.31
N ARG A 780 -1.23 -14.09 -21.90
CA ARG A 780 -0.39 -12.89 -21.75
C ARG A 780 -0.32 -12.09 -23.04
N ASP A 781 -0.06 -12.77 -24.16
CA ASP A 781 0.10 -12.16 -25.46
C ASP A 781 -1.22 -11.60 -26.00
N ALA A 782 -2.34 -12.27 -25.71
CA ALA A 782 -3.67 -11.74 -26.02
C ALA A 782 -3.96 -10.41 -25.29
N VAL A 783 -3.55 -10.28 -24.02
CA VAL A 783 -3.65 -9.03 -23.27
C VAL A 783 -2.70 -7.97 -23.84
N LYS A 784 -1.41 -8.30 -24.05
CA LYS A 784 -0.41 -7.36 -24.57
C LYS A 784 -0.70 -6.91 -26.01
N ALA A 785 -1.38 -7.72 -26.81
CA ALA A 785 -1.80 -7.33 -28.16
C ALA A 785 -2.82 -6.17 -28.14
N GLU A 786 -3.70 -6.12 -27.15
CA GLU A 786 -4.69 -5.05 -26.98
C GLU A 786 -4.15 -3.89 -26.12
N PHE A 787 -3.32 -4.21 -25.13
CA PHE A 787 -2.71 -3.27 -24.20
C PHE A 787 -1.18 -3.42 -24.19
N PRO A 788 -0.45 -2.84 -25.16
CA PRO A 788 0.99 -3.05 -25.32
C PRO A 788 1.85 -2.68 -24.10
N ASN A 789 1.37 -1.77 -23.26
CA ASN A 789 2.05 -1.32 -22.04
C ASN A 789 1.58 -2.05 -20.77
N ALA A 790 0.75 -3.09 -20.90
CA ALA A 790 0.27 -3.85 -19.76
C ALA A 790 1.42 -4.53 -19.02
N THR A 791 1.43 -4.39 -17.69
CA THR A 791 2.31 -5.17 -16.82
C THR A 791 1.65 -6.51 -16.54
N THR A 792 2.37 -7.59 -16.83
CA THR A 792 1.88 -8.96 -16.71
C THR A 792 2.54 -9.67 -15.54
N TYR A 793 1.71 -10.29 -14.71
CA TYR A 793 2.10 -11.00 -13.51
C TYR A 793 1.72 -12.47 -13.64
N LEU A 794 2.53 -13.36 -13.07
CA LEU A 794 2.22 -14.78 -12.99
C LEU A 794 2.26 -15.24 -11.53
N LEU A 795 1.14 -15.75 -11.03
CA LEU A 795 1.09 -16.38 -9.72
C LEU A 795 1.72 -17.77 -9.76
N PHE A 796 2.59 -18.05 -8.80
CA PHE A 796 3.29 -19.32 -8.65
C PHE A 796 3.06 -19.88 -7.24
N TYR A 797 2.35 -21.00 -7.18
CA TYR A 797 2.06 -21.72 -5.94
C TYR A 797 3.14 -22.76 -5.63
N ALA A 798 4.08 -22.41 -4.76
CA ALA A 798 5.22 -23.25 -4.44
C ALA A 798 4.90 -24.58 -3.70
N PRO A 799 3.92 -24.63 -2.76
CA PRO A 799 3.69 -25.81 -1.94
C PRO A 799 3.35 -27.07 -2.73
N GLN A 800 2.53 -26.93 -3.76
CA GLN A 800 2.16 -28.05 -4.61
C GLN A 800 3.33 -28.50 -5.51
N VAL A 801 4.15 -27.56 -6.00
CA VAL A 801 5.17 -27.84 -7.01
C VAL A 801 6.47 -28.42 -6.42
N GLN A 802 6.78 -28.07 -5.18
CA GLN A 802 8.03 -28.48 -4.49
C GLN A 802 7.80 -29.58 -3.44
N ALA A 803 6.64 -30.22 -3.43
CA ALA A 803 6.32 -31.27 -2.48
C ALA A 803 7.18 -32.53 -2.71
N SER A 804 7.94 -32.93 -1.69
CA SER A 804 8.87 -34.07 -1.76
C SER A 804 8.18 -35.41 -2.03
N ASN A 805 6.89 -35.52 -1.71
CA ASN A 805 6.08 -36.71 -1.94
C ASN A 805 5.53 -36.83 -3.37
N THR A 806 5.63 -35.79 -4.22
CA THR A 806 5.22 -35.81 -5.64
C THR A 806 6.38 -35.39 -6.54
N PRO A 807 7.46 -36.18 -6.61
CA PRO A 807 8.74 -35.75 -7.16
C PRO A 807 8.70 -35.35 -8.64
N GLU A 808 7.71 -35.79 -9.41
CA GLU A 808 7.58 -35.50 -10.84
C GLU A 808 6.56 -34.38 -11.16
N LEU A 809 5.83 -33.85 -10.16
CA LEU A 809 4.76 -32.84 -10.38
C LEU A 809 5.31 -31.51 -10.91
N HIS A 810 6.56 -31.19 -10.60
CA HIS A 810 7.25 -30.02 -11.15
C HIS A 810 7.33 -30.00 -12.68
N ARG A 811 7.23 -31.15 -13.36
CA ARG A 811 7.23 -31.21 -14.83
C ARG A 811 6.01 -30.53 -15.44
N VAL A 812 4.89 -30.61 -14.71
CA VAL A 812 3.58 -30.18 -15.19
C VAL A 812 3.29 -28.73 -14.82
N ASN A 813 3.58 -28.35 -13.57
CA ASN A 813 3.21 -27.05 -12.99
C ASN A 813 4.41 -26.11 -12.76
N ARG A 814 5.54 -26.34 -13.46
CA ARG A 814 6.69 -25.42 -13.53
C ARG A 814 7.33 -25.43 -14.93
N PRO A 815 6.58 -25.06 -15.98
CA PRO A 815 7.12 -25.07 -17.32
C PRO A 815 8.28 -24.09 -17.48
N ALA A 816 9.30 -24.49 -18.25
CA ALA A 816 10.46 -23.65 -18.54
C ALA A 816 10.09 -22.34 -19.23
N ALA A 817 8.96 -22.32 -19.95
CA ALA A 817 8.37 -21.16 -20.61
C ALA A 817 8.09 -19.98 -19.67
N TRP A 818 7.98 -20.20 -18.36
CA TRP A 818 7.77 -19.14 -17.37
C TRP A 818 9.05 -18.41 -16.96
N SER A 819 10.22 -18.90 -17.35
CA SER A 819 11.50 -18.29 -16.99
C SER A 819 11.57 -16.83 -17.46
N SER A 820 12.20 -15.99 -16.65
CA SER A 820 12.43 -14.59 -16.95
C SER A 820 13.11 -14.42 -18.32
N PRO A 821 12.66 -13.47 -19.16
CA PRO A 821 11.70 -12.40 -18.87
C PRO A 821 10.28 -12.68 -19.41
N ALA A 822 9.76 -13.92 -19.32
CA ALA A 822 8.45 -14.24 -19.88
C ALA A 822 7.31 -13.38 -19.31
N PHE A 823 7.28 -13.15 -18.01
CA PHE A 823 6.36 -12.22 -17.37
C PHE A 823 7.14 -11.01 -16.85
N ASP A 824 6.45 -9.92 -16.56
CA ASP A 824 7.11 -8.72 -16.03
C ASP A 824 7.44 -8.90 -14.54
N VAL A 825 6.56 -9.60 -13.81
CA VAL A 825 6.70 -9.89 -12.38
C VAL A 825 6.25 -11.32 -12.08
N LEU A 826 7.02 -12.04 -11.28
CA LEU A 826 6.64 -13.34 -10.72
C LEU A 826 6.05 -13.14 -9.32
N GLN A 827 4.87 -13.68 -9.06
CA GLN A 827 4.20 -13.61 -7.77
C GLN A 827 4.31 -14.95 -7.05
N LEU A 828 5.15 -15.01 -6.02
CA LEU A 828 5.34 -16.21 -5.22
C LEU A 828 4.29 -16.30 -4.12
N GLU A 829 3.65 -17.46 -4.05
CA GLU A 829 2.75 -17.84 -2.96
C GLU A 829 3.21 -19.16 -2.35
N ASP A 830 3.38 -19.17 -1.04
CA ASP A 830 3.88 -20.34 -0.29
C ASP A 830 3.17 -20.56 1.04
N TYR A 831 1.93 -20.05 1.16
CA TYR A 831 1.28 -19.91 2.45
C TYR A 831 1.03 -21.24 3.18
N ASP A 832 0.90 -22.39 2.49
CA ASP A 832 0.78 -23.69 3.17
C ASP A 832 2.00 -23.96 4.08
N PHE A 833 3.21 -23.60 3.63
CA PHE A 833 4.40 -23.70 4.48
C PHE A 833 4.34 -22.72 5.66
N VAL A 834 3.81 -21.51 5.42
CA VAL A 834 3.67 -20.48 6.46
C VAL A 834 2.67 -20.90 7.54
N ILE A 835 1.50 -21.43 7.15
CA ILE A 835 0.48 -21.87 8.10
C ILE A 835 0.92 -23.13 8.84
N ASP A 836 1.67 -24.04 8.21
CA ASP A 836 2.28 -25.20 8.88
C ASP A 836 3.43 -24.79 9.81
N GLY A 837 4.04 -23.62 9.58
CA GLY A 837 5.18 -23.12 10.34
C GLY A 837 6.52 -23.66 9.84
N ASP A 838 6.57 -24.18 8.60
CA ASP A 838 7.75 -24.72 7.95
C ASP A 838 8.54 -23.62 7.23
N VAL A 839 9.22 -22.80 8.03
CA VAL A 839 10.01 -21.65 7.55
C VAL A 839 11.16 -22.08 6.65
N ASP A 840 11.77 -23.23 6.92
CA ASP A 840 12.90 -23.77 6.14
C ASP A 840 12.45 -24.19 4.74
N GLN A 841 11.29 -24.85 4.64
CA GLN A 841 10.71 -25.23 3.35
C GLN A 841 10.25 -24.00 2.55
N SER A 842 9.67 -22.98 3.18
CA SER A 842 9.35 -21.70 2.54
C SER A 842 10.61 -21.03 1.96
N ALA A 843 11.68 -20.90 2.75
CA ALA A 843 12.94 -20.30 2.29
C ALA A 843 13.59 -21.11 1.16
N THR A 844 13.58 -22.44 1.27
CA THR A 844 14.11 -23.36 0.26
C THR A 844 13.33 -23.25 -1.04
N ALA A 845 11.99 -23.25 -0.97
CA ALA A 845 11.13 -23.13 -2.12
C ALA A 845 11.30 -21.78 -2.82
N ALA A 846 11.30 -20.67 -2.07
CA ALA A 846 11.53 -19.33 -2.63
C ALA A 846 12.88 -19.22 -3.36
N SER A 847 13.95 -19.76 -2.74
CA SER A 847 15.29 -19.77 -3.34
C SER A 847 15.35 -20.65 -4.59
N ALA A 848 14.75 -21.84 -4.55
CA ALA A 848 14.69 -22.74 -5.69
C ALA A 848 13.94 -22.11 -6.86
N ILE A 849 12.78 -21.50 -6.62
CA ILE A 849 11.98 -20.86 -7.67
C ILE A 849 12.69 -19.65 -8.25
N THR A 850 13.32 -18.82 -7.41
CA THR A 850 14.16 -17.70 -7.87
C THR A 850 15.26 -18.18 -8.80
N ASN A 851 16.01 -19.22 -8.41
CA ASN A 851 17.11 -19.75 -9.20
C ASN A 851 16.64 -20.43 -10.50
N LEU A 852 15.48 -21.09 -10.46
CA LEU A 852 14.95 -21.86 -11.58
C LEU A 852 14.27 -20.98 -12.63
N LEU A 853 13.52 -19.95 -12.21
CA LEU A 853 12.79 -19.06 -13.11
C LEU A 853 13.56 -17.77 -13.39
N GLY A 854 14.61 -17.43 -12.63
CA GLY A 854 15.55 -16.36 -12.96
C GLY A 854 15.00 -14.94 -12.84
N TYR A 855 13.93 -14.72 -12.07
CA TYR A 855 13.43 -13.38 -11.77
C TYR A 855 14.28 -12.75 -10.66
N PRO A 856 14.84 -11.55 -10.84
CA PRO A 856 15.52 -10.86 -9.75
C PRO A 856 14.50 -10.39 -8.70
N ALA A 857 14.94 -10.10 -7.48
CA ALA A 857 14.05 -9.83 -6.34
C ALA A 857 13.10 -8.64 -6.59
N GLU A 858 13.57 -7.60 -7.28
CA GLU A 858 12.77 -6.44 -7.68
C GLU A 858 11.69 -6.73 -8.73
N LYS A 859 11.72 -7.92 -9.35
CA LYS A 859 10.67 -8.45 -10.23
C LYS A 859 9.92 -9.63 -9.62
N GLN A 860 9.99 -9.75 -8.29
CA GLN A 860 9.21 -10.71 -7.53
C GLN A 860 8.28 -9.99 -6.57
N ASP A 861 7.06 -10.46 -6.50
CA ASP A 861 6.06 -10.09 -5.50
C ASP A 861 5.79 -11.32 -4.62
N TYR A 862 5.32 -11.12 -3.38
CA TYR A 862 5.13 -12.21 -2.41
C TYR A 862 3.78 -12.15 -1.70
N PHE A 863 3.09 -13.28 -1.61
CA PHE A 863 1.86 -13.47 -0.85
C PHE A 863 2.14 -14.26 0.43
N SER A 864 1.98 -13.62 1.59
CA SER A 864 2.32 -14.24 2.88
C SER A 864 1.25 -15.19 3.43
N GLY A 865 0.05 -15.18 2.87
CA GLY A 865 -1.06 -16.06 3.27
C GLY A 865 -2.18 -15.36 4.05
N PHE A 866 -3.19 -16.18 4.38
CA PHE A 866 -4.47 -15.80 5.02
C PHE A 866 -4.91 -16.81 6.08
N VAL A 867 -5.91 -16.44 6.89
CA VAL A 867 -6.49 -17.30 7.93
C VAL A 867 -7.89 -17.78 7.53
N LEU A 868 -8.01 -19.04 7.10
CA LEU A 868 -9.29 -19.60 6.67
C LEU A 868 -10.37 -19.52 7.77
N ASN A 869 -10.09 -20.07 8.97
CA ASN A 869 -11.04 -20.10 10.09
C ASN A 869 -10.67 -19.09 11.18
N ALA A 870 -11.64 -18.31 11.65
CA ALA A 870 -11.43 -17.29 12.69
C ALA A 870 -10.81 -17.86 13.99
N VAL A 871 -11.09 -19.13 14.31
CA VAL A 871 -10.55 -19.80 15.50
C VAL A 871 -9.02 -19.95 15.48
N ASP A 872 -8.42 -19.93 14.28
CA ASP A 872 -6.98 -20.11 14.08
C ASP A 872 -6.22 -18.76 14.04
N ALA A 873 -6.94 -17.63 14.06
CA ALA A 873 -6.40 -16.28 13.88
C ALA A 873 -5.24 -15.93 14.82
N ALA A 874 -5.39 -16.24 16.11
CA ALA A 874 -4.36 -15.96 17.12
C ALA A 874 -3.05 -16.72 16.89
N THR A 875 -3.09 -17.83 16.14
CA THR A 875 -1.92 -18.68 15.84
C THR A 875 -1.33 -18.37 14.47
N LEU A 876 -2.19 -18.13 13.46
CA LEU A 876 -1.77 -18.04 12.08
C LEU A 876 -1.36 -16.62 11.65
N TRP A 877 -2.05 -15.56 12.13
CA TRP A 877 -1.65 -14.19 11.82
C TRP A 877 -0.21 -13.84 12.22
N PRO A 878 0.28 -14.19 13.43
CA PRO A 878 1.70 -13.99 13.75
C PRO A 878 2.66 -14.64 12.74
N ARG A 879 2.35 -15.85 12.23
CA ARG A 879 3.18 -16.54 11.24
C ARG A 879 3.16 -15.80 9.90
N ILE A 880 1.97 -15.38 9.47
CA ILE A 880 1.76 -14.64 8.21
C ILE A 880 2.49 -13.28 8.25
N VAL A 881 2.37 -12.52 9.34
CA VAL A 881 3.08 -11.24 9.49
C VAL A 881 4.59 -11.45 9.49
N LYS A 882 5.08 -12.53 10.13
CA LYS A 882 6.50 -12.88 10.09
C LYS A 882 6.96 -13.29 8.69
N ALA A 883 6.16 -14.02 7.94
CA ALA A 883 6.45 -14.38 6.55
C ALA A 883 6.49 -13.13 5.65
N ALA A 884 5.59 -12.17 5.86
CA ALA A 884 5.62 -10.87 5.17
C ALA A 884 6.93 -10.12 5.44
N GLU A 885 7.41 -10.10 6.69
CA GLU A 885 8.73 -9.55 7.04
C GLU A 885 9.87 -10.26 6.29
N VAL A 886 9.83 -11.59 6.19
CA VAL A 886 10.82 -12.37 5.43
C VAL A 886 10.74 -12.03 3.94
N GLY A 887 9.55 -11.79 3.38
CA GLY A 887 9.36 -11.24 2.03
C GLY A 887 10.09 -9.91 1.82
N VAL A 888 9.95 -8.98 2.77
CA VAL A 888 10.65 -7.69 2.74
C VAL A 888 12.16 -7.87 2.82
N LYS A 889 12.66 -8.70 3.74
CA LYS A 889 14.10 -8.98 3.90
C LYS A 889 14.72 -9.66 2.67
N ARG A 890 13.93 -10.43 1.91
CA ARG A 890 14.34 -11.02 0.62
C ARG A 890 14.46 -9.99 -0.51
N GLY A 891 13.93 -8.78 -0.33
CA GLY A 891 13.93 -7.73 -1.35
C GLY A 891 12.83 -7.88 -2.40
N ALA A 892 11.75 -8.63 -2.10
CA ALA A 892 10.58 -8.69 -2.98
C ALA A 892 9.97 -7.28 -3.13
N ASN A 893 9.53 -6.95 -4.34
CA ASN A 893 9.02 -5.64 -4.71
C ASN A 893 7.72 -5.28 -3.96
N ASN A 894 6.69 -6.13 -4.04
CA ASN A 894 5.45 -5.97 -3.27
C ASN A 894 5.17 -7.20 -2.41
N ILE A 895 4.75 -6.96 -1.16
CA ILE A 895 4.39 -8.00 -0.21
C ILE A 895 2.91 -7.84 0.13
N TYR A 896 2.10 -8.84 -0.20
CA TYR A 896 0.65 -8.84 0.00
C TYR A 896 0.28 -9.66 1.22
N ILE A 897 -0.58 -9.08 2.08
CA ILE A 897 -1.36 -9.86 3.03
C ILE A 897 -2.65 -10.27 2.32
N TRP A 898 -2.91 -11.56 2.28
CA TRP A 898 -4.14 -12.15 1.76
C TRP A 898 -5.00 -12.60 2.95
N ALA A 899 -6.32 -12.56 2.95
CA ALA A 899 -7.17 -11.72 2.11
C ALA A 899 -7.90 -10.70 2.99
N MET A 900 -8.34 -9.59 2.38
CA MET A 900 -9.07 -8.52 3.06
C MET A 900 -10.26 -8.98 3.93
N PRO A 901 -11.12 -9.94 3.52
CA PRO A 901 -12.21 -10.42 4.37
C PRO A 901 -11.73 -10.97 5.72
N GLN A 902 -10.64 -11.73 5.74
CA GLN A 902 -10.09 -12.30 6.97
C GLN A 902 -9.38 -11.23 7.80
N ILE A 903 -8.69 -10.27 7.16
CA ILE A 903 -8.12 -9.10 7.84
C ILE A 903 -9.23 -8.33 8.60
N MET A 904 -10.35 -8.05 7.92
CA MET A 904 -11.49 -7.35 8.51
C MET A 904 -12.14 -8.19 9.61
N ARG A 905 -12.46 -9.47 9.35
CA ARG A 905 -13.11 -10.38 10.30
C ARG A 905 -12.32 -10.54 11.60
N ASP A 906 -11.01 -10.75 11.50
CA ASP A 906 -10.15 -11.09 12.65
C ASP A 906 -9.55 -9.86 13.34
N GLY A 907 -9.79 -8.66 12.80
CA GLY A 907 -9.28 -7.41 13.37
C GLY A 907 -7.79 -7.20 13.16
N LEU A 908 -7.18 -7.75 12.12
CA LEU A 908 -5.74 -7.63 11.92
C LEU A 908 -5.33 -6.18 11.61
N VAL A 909 -4.50 -5.62 12.49
CA VAL A 909 -3.78 -4.37 12.28
C VAL A 909 -2.28 -4.67 12.22
N VAL A 910 -1.59 -4.18 11.20
CA VAL A 910 -0.13 -4.29 11.06
C VAL A 910 0.49 -2.90 11.16
N PHE A 911 1.62 -2.79 11.85
CA PHE A 911 2.38 -1.54 11.97
C PHE A 911 3.88 -1.80 11.93
N LYS A 912 4.66 -0.83 11.46
CA LYS A 912 6.12 -0.90 11.54
C LYS A 912 6.56 -0.64 12.98
N LYS A 913 7.47 -1.46 13.50
CA LYS A 913 8.17 -1.15 14.74
C LYS A 913 9.19 -0.06 14.43
N GLY A 914 9.18 1.03 15.20
CA GLY A 914 10.26 2.02 15.14
C GLY A 914 11.59 1.40 15.60
N PRO A 915 12.74 2.00 15.24
CA PRO A 915 14.02 1.62 15.82
C PRO A 915 14.06 1.81 17.33
#